data_AF-A0A423G4P3-F1
#
_entry.id   AF-A0A423G4P3-F1
#
_cell.length_a   1.000
_cell.length_b   1.000
_cell.length_c   1.000
_cell.angle_alpha   90.00
_cell.angle_beta   90.00
_cell.angle_gamma   90.00
#
_symmetry.space_group_name_H-M   'P 1'
#
loop_
_entity.id
_entity.type
_entity.pdbx_description
1 polymer ?
#
loop_
_entity_poly.entity_id
_entity_poly.type
_entity_poly.pdbx_seq_one_letter_code
_entity_poly.pdbx_strand_id
1 'polypeptide(L)'
;MTDQNSQFFAILTAIGKAKQANADALGIPWTFAQMGVGDANGTEPMPNEQQTQLINERRRAPLNQLKVDPANPNIIIAEQVIPESVGGWWIREVGLYDAAGDLVAVANCAPSFKPLLTQGSGRTQVVRMNLIVSNTANVELKIDPSVVLATRQYVDSKILEELYKLDNKQSVRVATTANIALTGLQIVDGVTLLAGDRVLVKNQTVAKDNGIYVAGSAAWQRAPDADSNAEVTSAMILSVEQGVTLADTRWQLVTDGTIVLGTTALAFQNITQGFAPINSPALINPTANTPPLFDNTKSVATTEYVMRSLGNYRGFTSLTSATTLTAAAVGTLVSTIGSFTLTLPAASSLPSGGSIHFRNIGGGIVTVACVGADLINAGNFNQPNTIALQPGSTLVLTSNGATAWWAAGSAQLQYSKVFGDTPTQFDNSKLLATSEFVQREKGSYANSAGIAGGNVTLTAAHVGTRIEMSASGTLTLPKSSTLPKGSSILITTSSAVDAAKLALVAGDTLAINNVSVSSPYTMSMGSDILLVSDGEKWRAHASLECLRSSPLFAAIFGANGHQALPSGWIFKLGHASTDTASGTVPVTFPVAFPNACMYVGAMYAGASAAPNPSLCQCSQPTRTGFTGFMTAVTSNVSAVTVGGFNWLAIGY
;
A
#
# COMPACT_ATOMS: atom_id res chain seq x y z
N MET A 1 -43.94 15.80 82.91
CA MET A 1 -43.81 17.05 82.14
C MET A 1 -43.14 18.05 83.07
N THR A 2 -42.02 18.62 82.67
CA THR A 2 -41.15 19.45 83.50
C THR A 2 -41.73 20.87 83.54
N ASP A 3 -42.49 21.23 84.57
CA ASP A 3 -42.90 22.61 84.81
C ASP A 3 -41.85 23.32 85.70
N GLN A 4 -42.00 24.64 85.91
CA GLN A 4 -41.13 25.42 86.80
C GLN A 4 -41.12 24.92 88.26
N ASN A 5 -41.97 23.94 88.61
CA ASN A 5 -42.04 23.33 89.93
C ASN A 5 -41.25 22.01 90.04
N SER A 6 -40.65 21.54 88.96
CA SER A 6 -39.76 20.37 88.98
C SER A 6 -38.37 20.73 89.51
N GLN A 7 -37.73 19.81 90.24
CA GLN A 7 -36.42 20.05 90.86
C GLN A 7 -35.32 20.39 89.84
N PHE A 8 -35.41 19.86 88.62
CA PHE A 8 -34.46 20.10 87.52
C PHE A 8 -35.21 20.47 86.26
N PHE A 9 -34.91 21.63 85.69
CA PHE A 9 -35.61 22.19 84.54
C PHE A 9 -34.69 23.06 83.68
N ALA A 10 -35.11 23.30 82.44
CA ALA A 10 -34.44 24.20 81.51
C ALA A 10 -35.35 25.39 81.19
N ILE A 11 -34.79 26.60 81.14
CA ILE A 11 -35.49 27.81 80.71
C ILE A 11 -34.71 28.51 79.62
N LEU A 12 -35.43 29.29 78.81
CA LEU A 12 -34.81 30.28 77.94
C LEU A 12 -34.35 31.48 78.75
N THR A 13 -33.14 31.97 78.45
CA THR A 13 -32.69 33.27 78.94
C THR A 13 -33.49 34.38 78.25
N ALA A 14 -33.42 35.60 78.78
CA ALA A 14 -34.03 36.78 78.14
C ALA A 14 -33.51 36.96 76.70
N ILE A 15 -32.23 36.67 76.45
CA ILE A 15 -31.62 36.68 75.12
C ILE A 15 -32.21 35.58 74.25
N GLY A 16 -32.32 34.35 74.77
CA GLY A 16 -32.91 33.23 74.05
C GLY A 16 -34.37 33.46 73.63
N LYS A 17 -35.20 34.00 74.53
CA LYS A 17 -36.60 34.36 74.21
C LYS A 17 -36.68 35.41 73.10
N ALA A 18 -35.84 36.45 73.17
CA ALA A 18 -35.81 37.49 72.14
C ALA A 18 -35.37 36.94 70.78
N LYS A 19 -34.36 36.06 70.76
CA LYS A 19 -33.88 35.43 69.52
C LYS A 19 -34.87 34.43 68.93
N GLN A 20 -35.54 33.66 69.77
CA GLN A 20 -36.62 32.77 69.31
C GLN A 20 -37.74 33.58 68.66
N ALA A 21 -38.23 34.62 69.34
CA ALA A 21 -39.30 35.46 68.81
C ALA A 21 -38.92 36.13 67.48
N ASN A 22 -37.65 36.53 67.33
CA ASN A 22 -37.14 37.10 66.08
C ASN A 22 -37.05 36.06 64.95
N ALA A 23 -36.57 34.85 65.25
CA ALA A 23 -36.52 33.76 64.28
C ALA A 23 -37.91 33.39 63.77
N ASP A 24 -38.88 33.32 64.69
CA ASP A 24 -40.29 33.06 64.36
C ASP A 24 -40.93 34.19 63.54
N ALA A 25 -40.65 35.45 63.87
CA ALA A 25 -41.19 36.60 63.13
C ALA A 25 -40.63 36.72 61.70
N LEU A 26 -39.36 36.35 61.50
CA LEU A 26 -38.67 36.50 60.21
C LEU A 26 -38.65 35.20 59.37
N GLY A 27 -39.09 34.06 59.92
CA GLY A 27 -39.02 32.76 59.26
C GLY A 27 -37.59 32.30 58.98
N ILE A 28 -36.62 32.76 59.78
CA ILE A 28 -35.20 32.42 59.63
C ILE A 28 -34.80 31.30 60.58
N PRO A 29 -33.81 30.47 60.23
CA PRO A 29 -33.37 29.38 61.11
C PRO A 29 -32.79 29.89 62.45
N TRP A 30 -33.29 29.35 63.56
CA TRP A 30 -32.71 29.50 64.89
C TRP A 30 -31.74 28.35 65.16
N THR A 31 -30.46 28.69 65.31
CA THR A 31 -29.37 27.72 65.38
C THR A 31 -28.78 27.63 66.78
N PHE A 32 -28.55 26.41 67.26
CA PHE A 32 -27.78 26.14 68.48
C PHE A 32 -26.45 25.52 68.08
N ALA A 33 -25.34 26.16 68.48
CA ALA A 33 -24.01 25.76 68.06
C ALA A 33 -23.32 24.86 69.10
N GLN A 34 -23.41 25.23 70.38
CA GLN A 34 -22.60 24.64 71.43
C GLN A 34 -23.42 24.42 72.70
N MET A 35 -23.03 23.39 73.47
CA MET A 35 -23.49 23.18 74.84
C MET A 35 -22.32 23.41 75.80
N GLY A 36 -22.55 24.21 76.83
CA GLY A 36 -21.68 24.37 77.97
C GLY A 36 -22.18 23.57 79.16
N VAL A 37 -21.25 23.07 79.95
CA VAL A 37 -21.52 22.35 81.20
C VAL A 37 -20.58 22.88 82.29
N GLY A 38 -21.10 23.04 83.49
CA GLY A 38 -20.39 23.66 84.61
C GLY A 38 -20.65 22.97 85.94
N ASP A 39 -19.78 23.27 86.91
CA ASP A 39 -19.89 22.76 88.28
C ASP A 39 -20.46 23.79 89.27
N ALA A 40 -20.89 24.96 88.76
CA ALA A 40 -21.50 26.04 89.53
C ALA A 40 -20.72 26.45 90.81
N ASN A 41 -19.39 26.31 90.81
CA ASN A 41 -18.53 26.52 91.97
C ASN A 41 -18.95 25.69 93.21
N GLY A 42 -19.55 24.52 92.99
CA GLY A 42 -20.00 23.62 94.06
C GLY A 42 -21.36 23.98 94.67
N THR A 43 -22.05 25.00 94.17
CA THR A 43 -23.42 25.35 94.59
C THR A 43 -24.47 24.55 93.81
N GLU A 44 -25.74 24.58 94.26
CA GLU A 44 -26.88 24.03 93.52
C GLU A 44 -27.64 25.18 92.83
N PRO A 45 -27.33 25.50 91.56
CA PRO A 45 -27.87 26.68 90.92
C PRO A 45 -29.34 26.50 90.52
N MET A 46 -30.13 27.55 90.69
CA MET A 46 -31.47 27.65 90.10
C MET A 46 -31.38 28.45 88.79
N PRO A 47 -31.86 27.91 87.65
CA PRO A 47 -31.83 28.61 86.37
C PRO A 47 -32.54 29.96 86.45
N ASN A 48 -31.88 31.02 85.97
CA ASN A 48 -32.40 32.39 85.99
C ASN A 48 -32.39 33.00 84.58
N GLU A 49 -33.48 33.67 84.19
CA GLU A 49 -33.68 34.23 82.85
C GLU A 49 -32.67 35.35 82.52
N GLN A 50 -32.14 36.07 83.51
CA GLN A 50 -31.14 37.11 83.27
C GLN A 50 -29.70 36.57 83.16
N GLN A 51 -29.49 35.25 83.18
CA GLN A 51 -28.15 34.68 82.98
C GLN A 51 -27.66 34.93 81.56
N THR A 52 -26.46 35.51 81.46
CA THR A 52 -25.73 35.66 80.19
C THR A 52 -24.57 34.67 80.06
N GLN A 53 -24.21 33.99 81.15
CA GLN A 53 -23.18 32.95 81.22
C GLN A 53 -23.49 31.95 82.35
N LEU A 54 -22.88 30.76 82.27
CA LEU A 54 -22.87 29.79 83.38
C LEU A 54 -22.04 30.33 84.57
N ILE A 55 -22.36 29.89 85.79
CA ILE A 55 -21.69 30.37 87.02
C ILE A 55 -20.23 29.95 87.04
N ASN A 56 -19.93 28.69 86.67
CA ASN A 56 -18.58 28.20 86.46
C ASN A 56 -18.55 27.14 85.35
N GLU A 57 -18.40 27.62 84.11
CA GLU A 57 -18.28 26.75 82.94
C GLU A 57 -16.97 25.93 83.00
N ARG A 58 -17.10 24.60 82.95
CA ARG A 58 -15.97 23.66 82.91
C ARG A 58 -15.63 23.21 81.49
N ARG A 59 -16.65 23.15 80.63
CA ARG A 59 -16.49 22.75 79.23
C ARG A 59 -17.56 23.39 78.38
N ARG A 60 -17.15 23.83 77.19
CA ARG A 60 -18.03 24.13 76.06
C ARG A 60 -17.57 23.36 74.84
N ALA A 61 -18.51 22.75 74.12
CA ALA A 61 -18.20 22.07 72.86
C ALA A 61 -19.42 22.06 71.94
N PRO A 62 -19.24 21.78 70.63
CA PRO A 62 -20.35 21.65 69.69
C PRO A 62 -21.39 20.61 70.13
N LEU A 63 -22.65 20.82 69.71
CA LEU A 63 -23.71 19.82 69.87
C LEU A 63 -23.45 18.60 68.97
N ASN A 64 -23.72 17.40 69.50
CA ASN A 64 -23.67 16.14 68.76
C ASN A 64 -25.02 15.84 68.08
N GLN A 65 -26.12 16.14 68.76
CA GLN A 65 -27.47 15.98 68.22
C GLN A 65 -28.37 17.12 68.69
N LEU A 66 -29.18 17.62 67.77
CA LEU A 66 -30.25 18.57 68.00
C LEU A 66 -31.46 18.11 67.19
N LYS A 67 -32.54 17.73 67.88
CA LYS A 67 -33.78 17.22 67.27
C LYS A 67 -35.01 17.73 68.02
N VAL A 68 -36.16 17.69 67.36
CA VAL A 68 -37.47 17.83 68.02
C VAL A 68 -37.89 16.49 68.61
N ASP A 69 -38.52 16.49 69.79
CA ASP A 69 -39.08 15.29 70.40
C ASP A 69 -40.24 14.74 69.53
N PRO A 70 -40.19 13.47 69.06
CA PRO A 70 -41.25 12.88 68.25
C PRO A 70 -42.62 12.83 68.94
N ALA A 71 -42.67 12.81 70.28
CA ALA A 71 -43.90 12.76 71.05
C ALA A 71 -44.46 14.15 71.40
N ASN A 72 -43.61 15.19 71.42
CA ASN A 72 -43.99 16.55 71.78
C ASN A 72 -43.26 17.57 70.89
N PRO A 73 -43.93 18.13 69.86
CA PRO A 73 -43.28 19.01 68.89
C PRO A 73 -42.75 20.33 69.50
N ASN A 74 -43.13 20.67 70.74
CA ASN A 74 -42.69 21.87 71.47
C ASN A 74 -41.45 21.63 72.34
N ILE A 75 -40.84 20.44 72.29
CA ILE A 75 -39.62 20.12 73.05
C ILE A 75 -38.46 19.95 72.07
N ILE A 76 -37.42 20.75 72.28
CA ILE A 76 -36.12 20.57 71.63
C ILE A 76 -35.24 19.73 72.53
N ILE A 77 -34.65 18.69 71.97
CA ILE A 77 -33.67 17.84 72.63
C ILE A 77 -32.30 18.20 72.06
N ALA A 78 -31.47 18.83 72.90
CA ALA A 78 -30.08 19.09 72.59
C ALA A 78 -29.19 18.12 73.38
N GLU A 79 -28.25 17.48 72.70
CA GLU A 79 -27.34 16.51 73.30
C GLU A 79 -25.89 16.84 73.00
N GLN A 80 -25.07 16.67 74.03
CA GLN A 80 -23.63 16.70 73.95
C GLN A 80 -23.05 15.44 74.59
N VAL A 81 -22.12 14.80 73.90
CA VAL A 81 -21.37 13.66 74.41
C VAL A 81 -20.05 14.16 74.98
N ILE A 82 -19.80 13.88 76.26
CA ILE A 82 -18.53 14.14 76.91
C ILE A 82 -17.71 12.84 76.88
N PRO A 83 -16.60 12.78 76.12
CA PRO A 83 -15.78 11.58 76.00
C PRO A 83 -15.07 11.26 77.33
N GLU A 84 -14.53 10.05 77.45
CA GLU A 84 -13.81 9.60 78.65
C GLU A 84 -12.53 10.40 78.98
N SER A 85 -11.94 11.08 77.99
CA SER A 85 -10.74 11.90 78.12
C SER A 85 -10.97 13.27 78.74
N VAL A 86 -12.24 13.68 78.96
CA VAL A 86 -12.60 14.98 79.53
C VAL A 86 -13.54 14.78 80.72
N GLY A 87 -13.21 15.39 81.85
CA GLY A 87 -13.94 15.22 83.11
C GLY A 87 -13.12 15.67 84.31
N GLY A 88 -13.36 15.05 85.46
CA GLY A 88 -12.70 15.34 86.74
C GLY A 88 -13.46 16.35 87.61
N TRP A 89 -14.70 16.69 87.22
CA TRP A 89 -15.54 17.69 87.86
C TRP A 89 -17.01 17.25 87.88
N TRP A 90 -17.80 17.91 88.73
CA TRP A 90 -19.24 17.68 88.85
C TRP A 90 -19.99 18.48 87.79
N ILE A 91 -21.02 17.89 87.18
CA ILE A 91 -21.95 18.59 86.31
C ILE A 91 -23.17 18.98 87.15
N ARG A 92 -23.47 20.28 87.17
CA ARG A 92 -24.57 20.87 87.96
C ARG A 92 -25.39 21.89 87.16
N GLU A 93 -24.75 22.54 86.19
CA GLU A 93 -25.41 23.46 85.27
C GLU A 93 -25.08 23.10 83.82
N VAL A 94 -26.05 23.34 82.93
CA VAL A 94 -25.96 23.12 81.49
C VAL A 94 -26.48 24.37 80.79
N GLY A 95 -25.76 24.85 79.78
CA GLY A 95 -26.13 26.01 78.97
C GLY A 95 -26.12 25.68 77.48
N LEU A 96 -27.07 26.23 76.73
CA LEU A 96 -27.06 26.19 75.26
C LEU A 96 -26.68 27.55 74.70
N TYR A 97 -25.80 27.53 73.71
CA TYR A 97 -25.28 28.70 73.04
C TYR A 97 -25.61 28.64 71.55
N ASP A 98 -26.00 29.79 70.99
CA ASP A 98 -26.24 29.92 69.56
C ASP A 98 -24.95 30.17 68.75
N ALA A 99 -25.09 30.32 67.43
CA ALA A 99 -23.97 30.58 66.53
C ALA A 99 -23.25 31.92 66.79
N ALA A 100 -23.89 32.89 67.46
CA ALA A 100 -23.26 34.14 67.87
C ALA A 100 -22.50 34.01 69.21
N GLY A 101 -22.64 32.88 69.90
CA GLY A 101 -22.00 32.60 71.18
C GLY A 101 -22.81 33.06 72.41
N ASP A 102 -24.03 33.55 72.21
CA ASP A 102 -24.89 34.03 73.30
C ASP A 102 -25.54 32.85 74.05
N LEU A 103 -25.63 32.94 75.39
CA LEU A 103 -26.34 31.95 76.21
C LEU A 103 -27.85 32.10 76.00
N VAL A 104 -28.46 31.16 75.30
CA VAL A 104 -29.88 31.21 74.91
C VAL A 104 -30.78 30.34 75.80
N ALA A 105 -30.24 29.29 76.40
CA ALA A 105 -30.97 28.49 77.39
C ALA A 105 -30.04 28.03 78.51
N VAL A 106 -30.60 27.89 79.70
CA VAL A 106 -29.88 27.42 80.89
C VAL A 106 -30.74 26.41 81.64
N ALA A 107 -30.10 25.36 82.13
CA ALA A 107 -30.73 24.30 82.91
C ALA A 107 -29.87 23.92 84.11
N ASN A 108 -30.52 23.51 85.19
CA ASN A 108 -29.87 22.80 86.28
C ASN A 108 -30.03 21.29 86.09
N CYS A 109 -29.12 20.51 86.67
CA CYS A 109 -29.22 19.06 86.66
C CYS A 109 -28.82 18.48 88.01
N ALA A 110 -29.28 17.24 88.28
CA ALA A 110 -28.82 16.52 89.47
C ALA A 110 -27.30 16.40 89.45
N PRO A 111 -26.60 16.62 90.58
CA PRO A 111 -25.15 16.55 90.62
C PRO A 111 -24.64 15.21 90.10
N SER A 112 -23.91 15.25 88.99
CA SER A 112 -23.36 14.05 88.35
C SER A 112 -21.86 14.19 88.18
N PHE A 113 -21.08 13.30 88.80
CA PHE A 113 -19.63 13.32 88.64
C PHE A 113 -19.23 12.67 87.31
N LYS A 114 -18.49 13.41 86.49
CA LYS A 114 -17.94 12.94 85.23
C LYS A 114 -16.46 12.58 85.42
N PRO A 115 -16.10 11.31 85.69
CA PRO A 115 -14.70 10.92 85.89
C PRO A 115 -13.86 11.01 84.62
N LEU A 116 -12.56 11.23 84.80
CA LEU A 116 -11.53 11.07 83.77
C LEU A 116 -11.05 9.62 83.73
N LEU A 117 -10.61 9.16 82.55
CA LEU A 117 -9.93 7.87 82.42
C LEU A 117 -8.72 7.74 83.36
N THR A 118 -7.97 8.84 83.58
CA THR A 118 -6.82 8.87 84.52
C THR A 118 -7.22 8.71 85.99
N GLN A 119 -8.50 8.85 86.33
CA GLN A 119 -9.04 8.60 87.67
C GLN A 119 -9.54 7.15 87.84
N GLY A 120 -9.24 6.26 86.88
CA GLY A 120 -9.55 4.83 86.95
C GLY A 120 -10.98 4.45 86.52
N SER A 121 -11.78 5.40 86.03
CA SER A 121 -13.15 5.16 85.55
C SER A 121 -13.47 6.04 84.35
N GLY A 122 -12.87 5.74 83.19
CA GLY A 122 -13.20 6.44 81.95
C GLY A 122 -14.65 6.16 81.56
N ARG A 123 -15.51 7.17 81.68
CA ARG A 123 -16.93 7.07 81.31
C ARG A 123 -17.22 8.06 80.19
N THR A 124 -17.82 7.62 79.10
CA THR A 124 -18.49 8.53 78.16
C THR A 124 -19.87 8.87 78.70
N GLN A 125 -20.20 10.16 78.81
CA GLN A 125 -21.48 10.61 79.37
C GLN A 125 -22.19 11.52 78.38
N VAL A 126 -23.45 11.20 78.10
CA VAL A 126 -24.33 12.05 77.29
C VAL A 126 -25.06 13.00 78.24
N VAL A 127 -24.89 14.30 77.99
CA VAL A 127 -25.67 15.36 78.64
C VAL A 127 -26.77 15.75 77.68
N ARG A 128 -28.01 15.66 78.15
CA ARG A 128 -29.21 15.97 77.38
C ARG A 128 -29.93 17.13 78.07
N MET A 129 -30.18 18.21 77.33
CA MET A 129 -31.09 19.28 77.74
C MET A 129 -32.40 19.14 76.95
N ASN A 130 -33.50 19.01 77.67
CA ASN A 130 -34.85 19.08 77.11
C ASN A 130 -35.39 20.49 77.36
N LEU A 131 -35.54 21.26 76.29
CA LEU A 131 -35.94 22.65 76.35
C LEU A 131 -37.34 22.80 75.75
N ILE A 132 -38.25 23.38 76.52
CA ILE A 132 -39.60 23.71 76.05
C ILE A 132 -39.55 25.06 75.35
N VAL A 133 -40.12 25.12 74.15
CA VAL A 133 -40.13 26.31 73.30
C VAL A 133 -41.54 26.54 72.75
N SER A 134 -41.89 27.79 72.42
CA SER A 134 -43.21 28.11 71.84
C SER A 134 -43.41 27.63 70.41
N ASN A 135 -42.34 27.45 69.63
CA ASN A 135 -42.36 26.95 68.26
C ASN A 135 -41.00 26.30 67.91
N THR A 136 -41.02 25.21 67.15
CA THR A 136 -39.83 24.49 66.64
C THR A 136 -39.66 24.57 65.13
N ALA A 137 -40.60 25.17 64.40
CA ALA A 137 -40.63 25.17 62.94
C ALA A 137 -39.35 25.74 62.30
N ASN A 138 -38.72 26.70 62.97
CA ASN A 138 -37.53 27.38 62.47
C ASN A 138 -36.23 26.85 63.09
N VAL A 139 -36.24 25.73 63.83
CA VAL A 139 -35.01 25.19 64.44
C VAL A 139 -34.22 24.38 63.42
N GLU A 140 -32.98 24.77 63.16
CA GLU A 140 -32.10 23.99 62.26
C GLU A 140 -31.61 22.72 62.98
N LEU A 141 -32.04 21.56 62.52
CA LEU A 141 -31.66 20.29 63.13
C LEU A 141 -30.22 19.92 62.77
N LYS A 142 -29.44 19.53 63.78
CA LYS A 142 -28.05 19.12 63.59
C LYS A 142 -27.86 17.68 64.04
N ILE A 143 -27.29 16.86 63.17
CA ILE A 143 -26.77 15.54 63.52
C ILE A 143 -25.31 15.54 63.10
N ASP A 144 -24.41 15.36 64.07
CA ASP A 144 -23.01 15.04 63.77
C ASP A 144 -22.86 13.50 63.71
N PRO A 145 -22.82 12.90 62.51
CA PRO A 145 -22.79 11.44 62.37
C PRO A 145 -21.48 10.79 62.85
N SER A 146 -20.46 11.57 63.24
CA SER A 146 -19.17 11.02 63.69
C SER A 146 -19.18 10.45 65.12
N VAL A 147 -20.25 10.66 65.91
CA VAL A 147 -20.33 10.23 67.33
C VAL A 147 -21.69 9.61 67.73
N VAL A 148 -22.58 9.26 66.79
CA VAL A 148 -23.94 8.77 67.11
C VAL A 148 -24.12 7.29 66.75
N LEU A 149 -24.51 6.44 67.71
CA LEU A 149 -24.96 5.07 67.43
C LEU A 149 -26.29 5.10 66.66
N ALA A 150 -26.35 4.49 65.47
CA ALA A 150 -27.57 4.33 64.69
C ALA A 150 -28.52 3.29 65.30
N THR A 151 -29.85 3.51 65.22
CA THR A 151 -30.84 2.48 65.59
C THR A 151 -30.88 1.39 64.54
N ARG A 152 -31.18 0.14 64.94
CA ARG A 152 -31.26 -0.99 64.00
C ARG A 152 -32.25 -0.75 62.86
N GLN A 153 -33.43 -0.22 63.15
CA GLN A 153 -34.46 0.07 62.15
C GLN A 153 -33.98 1.09 61.10
N TYR A 154 -33.26 2.13 61.54
CA TYR A 154 -32.67 3.10 60.60
C TYR A 154 -31.70 2.43 59.64
N VAL A 155 -30.87 1.52 60.15
CA VAL A 155 -29.90 0.77 59.34
C VAL A 155 -30.62 -0.16 58.35
N ASP A 156 -31.60 -0.95 58.81
CA ASP A 156 -32.32 -1.90 57.95
C ASP A 156 -33.07 -1.18 56.79
N SER A 157 -33.75 -0.06 57.08
CA SER A 157 -34.44 0.74 56.05
C SER A 157 -33.47 1.38 55.06
N LYS A 158 -32.35 1.94 55.56
CA LYS A 158 -31.36 2.56 54.67
C LYS A 158 -30.64 1.56 53.78
N ILE A 159 -30.36 0.35 54.28
CA ILE A 159 -29.77 -0.70 53.45
C ILE A 159 -30.71 -1.06 52.30
N LEU A 160 -32.01 -1.25 52.57
CA LEU A 160 -32.98 -1.61 51.54
C LEU A 160 -33.13 -0.51 50.46
N GLU A 161 -33.24 0.76 50.87
CA GLU A 161 -33.33 1.90 49.95
C GLU A 161 -32.11 2.01 49.04
N GLU A 162 -30.91 1.83 49.57
CA GLU A 162 -29.68 1.93 48.77
C GLU A 162 -29.47 0.70 47.87
N LEU A 163 -29.90 -0.50 48.28
CA LEU A 163 -29.86 -1.70 47.43
C LEU A 163 -30.76 -1.56 46.20
N TYR A 164 -31.94 -0.94 46.35
CA TYR A 164 -32.85 -0.71 45.22
C TYR A 164 -32.33 0.31 44.22
N LYS A 165 -31.42 1.22 44.62
CA LYS A 165 -30.77 2.17 43.71
C LYS A 165 -29.62 1.58 42.90
N LEU A 166 -29.18 0.36 43.19
CA LEU A 166 -28.12 -0.27 42.41
C LEU A 166 -28.57 -0.53 40.97
N ASP A 167 -27.68 -0.22 40.02
CA ASP A 167 -27.90 -0.47 38.59
C ASP A 167 -27.96 -1.97 38.27
N ASN A 168 -27.38 -2.82 39.12
CA ASN A 168 -27.54 -4.26 39.02
C ASN A 168 -28.84 -4.69 39.71
N LYS A 169 -29.86 -4.99 38.91
CA LYS A 169 -31.16 -5.43 39.40
C LYS A 169 -31.19 -6.92 39.67
N GLN A 170 -32.12 -7.33 40.54
CA GLN A 170 -32.41 -8.75 40.69
C GLN A 170 -32.85 -9.35 39.36
N SER A 171 -32.53 -10.62 39.15
CA SER A 171 -32.93 -11.36 37.95
C SER A 171 -34.44 -11.35 37.78
N VAL A 172 -34.85 -11.53 36.52
CA VAL A 172 -36.24 -11.78 36.15
C VAL A 172 -36.36 -13.22 35.73
N ARG A 173 -37.52 -13.81 35.98
CA ARG A 173 -37.80 -15.17 35.55
C ARG A 173 -37.81 -15.28 34.03
N VAL A 174 -38.44 -14.30 33.36
CA VAL A 174 -38.63 -14.30 31.89
C VAL A 174 -38.56 -12.89 31.33
N ALA A 175 -38.35 -12.77 30.02
CA ALA A 175 -38.49 -11.51 29.30
C ALA A 175 -39.54 -11.62 28.18
N THR A 176 -40.26 -10.54 27.90
CA THR A 176 -41.26 -10.52 26.83
C THR A 176 -40.62 -10.73 25.46
N THR A 177 -41.32 -11.39 24.54
CA THR A 177 -40.94 -11.53 23.12
C THR A 177 -41.86 -10.74 22.18
N ALA A 178 -43.00 -10.26 22.69
CA ALA A 178 -43.99 -9.45 22.01
C ALA A 178 -44.72 -8.54 23.01
N ASN A 179 -45.59 -7.65 22.53
CA ASN A 179 -46.44 -6.82 23.37
C ASN A 179 -47.43 -7.69 24.17
N ILE A 180 -47.59 -7.42 25.46
CA ILE A 180 -48.50 -8.15 26.36
C ILE A 180 -49.44 -7.21 27.12
N ALA A 181 -50.53 -7.77 27.67
CA ALA A 181 -51.32 -7.07 28.68
C ALA A 181 -50.63 -7.20 30.04
N LEU A 182 -50.52 -6.11 30.81
CA LEU A 182 -49.88 -6.12 32.15
C LEU A 182 -50.88 -6.53 33.25
N THR A 183 -51.55 -7.66 33.07
CA THR A 183 -52.55 -8.21 34.00
C THR A 183 -52.70 -9.72 33.83
N GLY A 184 -53.07 -10.42 34.90
CA GLY A 184 -53.32 -11.86 34.85
C GLY A 184 -52.05 -12.70 34.71
N LEU A 185 -52.15 -13.99 35.02
CA LEU A 185 -51.04 -14.93 34.88
C LEU A 185 -51.03 -15.49 33.46
N GLN A 186 -49.99 -15.19 32.70
CA GLN A 186 -49.87 -15.49 31.28
C GLN A 186 -48.70 -16.45 31.00
N ILE A 187 -48.58 -16.90 29.75
CA ILE A 187 -47.38 -17.59 29.26
C ILE A 187 -46.53 -16.58 28.51
N VAL A 188 -45.27 -16.40 28.93
CA VAL A 188 -44.32 -15.48 28.31
C VAL A 188 -43.05 -16.23 27.97
N ASP A 189 -42.60 -16.13 26.71
CA ASP A 189 -41.48 -16.89 26.15
C ASP A 189 -41.53 -18.41 26.47
N GLY A 190 -42.73 -18.99 26.43
CA GLY A 190 -42.97 -20.41 26.70
C GLY A 190 -43.02 -20.80 28.19
N VAL A 191 -42.90 -19.86 29.12
CA VAL A 191 -42.95 -20.10 30.57
C VAL A 191 -44.28 -19.61 31.15
N THR A 192 -44.98 -20.48 31.88
CA THR A 192 -46.20 -20.13 32.63
C THR A 192 -45.85 -19.35 33.89
N LEU A 193 -46.38 -18.12 34.00
CA LEU A 193 -46.14 -17.22 35.12
C LEU A 193 -46.97 -17.58 36.35
N LEU A 194 -46.37 -17.37 37.53
CA LEU A 194 -46.98 -17.46 38.84
C LEU A 194 -47.03 -16.07 39.48
N ALA A 195 -47.95 -15.89 40.45
CA ALA A 195 -48.02 -14.63 41.19
C ALA A 195 -46.71 -14.39 41.97
N GLY A 196 -46.11 -13.22 41.78
CA GLY A 196 -44.80 -12.87 42.34
C GLY A 196 -43.63 -13.01 41.36
N ASP A 197 -43.83 -13.62 40.19
CA ASP A 197 -42.76 -13.75 39.20
C ASP A 197 -42.32 -12.40 38.65
N ARG A 198 -41.01 -12.16 38.61
CA ARG A 198 -40.42 -10.96 37.99
C ARG A 198 -40.31 -11.17 36.49
N VAL A 199 -40.76 -10.18 35.71
CA VAL A 199 -40.77 -10.20 34.25
C VAL A 199 -40.10 -8.94 33.71
N LEU A 200 -39.12 -9.10 32.82
CA LEU A 200 -38.65 -7.98 32.01
C LEU A 200 -39.64 -7.74 30.87
N VAL A 201 -40.41 -6.68 31.01
CA VAL A 201 -41.32 -6.18 29.98
C VAL A 201 -40.55 -5.18 29.12
N LYS A 202 -40.19 -5.60 27.90
CA LYS A 202 -39.36 -4.80 26.98
C LYS A 202 -39.99 -4.58 25.60
N ASN A 203 -41.19 -5.12 25.38
CA ASN A 203 -41.87 -5.12 24.08
C ASN A 203 -43.24 -4.45 24.10
N GLN A 204 -43.52 -3.55 25.05
CA GLN A 204 -44.77 -2.77 25.00
C GLN A 204 -44.79 -1.86 23.77
N THR A 205 -45.98 -1.70 23.19
CA THR A 205 -46.22 -0.71 22.12
C THR A 205 -45.86 0.70 22.56
N VAL A 206 -46.14 1.04 23.82
CA VAL A 206 -45.73 2.31 24.43
C VAL A 206 -44.49 2.06 25.28
N ALA A 207 -43.32 2.48 24.80
CA ALA A 207 -42.03 2.14 25.41
C ALA A 207 -41.83 2.68 26.85
N LYS A 208 -42.61 3.68 27.28
CA LYS A 208 -42.58 4.18 28.67
C LYS A 208 -43.14 3.17 29.69
N ASP A 209 -43.93 2.20 29.20
CA ASP A 209 -44.53 1.13 30.00
C ASP A 209 -43.64 -0.13 30.03
N ASN A 210 -42.47 -0.10 29.39
CA ASN A 210 -41.45 -1.13 29.59
C ASN A 210 -40.85 -1.01 31.01
N GLY A 211 -40.18 -2.07 31.48
CA GLY A 211 -39.50 -2.12 32.76
C GLY A 211 -39.61 -3.51 33.41
N ILE A 212 -39.32 -3.56 34.70
CA ILE A 212 -39.39 -4.80 35.48
C ILE A 212 -40.71 -4.81 36.23
N TYR A 213 -41.50 -5.86 36.02
CA TYR A 213 -42.82 -6.03 36.63
C TYR A 213 -42.89 -7.30 37.46
N VAL A 214 -43.74 -7.29 38.47
CA VAL A 214 -44.13 -8.47 39.25
C VAL A 214 -45.50 -8.94 38.76
N ALA A 215 -45.54 -10.16 38.22
CA ALA A 215 -46.74 -10.77 37.68
C ALA A 215 -47.76 -11.07 38.80
N GLY A 216 -49.04 -10.85 38.50
CA GLY A 216 -50.14 -11.08 39.42
C GLY A 216 -51.44 -11.41 38.68
N SER A 217 -52.45 -11.88 39.41
CA SER A 217 -53.79 -12.14 38.86
C SER A 217 -54.56 -10.85 38.50
N ALA A 218 -54.27 -9.76 39.21
CA ALA A 218 -54.71 -8.40 38.90
C ALA A 218 -53.68 -7.66 38.02
N ALA A 219 -53.78 -6.33 37.95
CA ALA A 219 -52.80 -5.50 37.26
C ALA A 219 -51.40 -5.70 37.85
N TRP A 220 -50.43 -5.95 36.98
CA TRP A 220 -49.03 -6.12 37.37
C TRP A 220 -48.47 -4.80 37.90
N GLN A 221 -47.67 -4.89 38.96
CA GLN A 221 -46.98 -3.74 39.53
C GLN A 221 -45.53 -3.71 39.05
N ARG A 222 -44.92 -2.53 39.00
CA ARG A 222 -43.46 -2.45 38.85
C ARG A 222 -42.81 -3.13 40.05
N ALA A 223 -41.64 -3.73 39.81
CA ALA A 223 -40.91 -4.37 40.88
C ALA A 223 -40.40 -3.33 41.90
N PRO A 224 -40.35 -3.64 43.21
CA PRO A 224 -39.94 -2.69 44.25
C PRO A 224 -38.52 -2.10 44.10
N ASP A 225 -37.66 -2.73 43.30
CA ASP A 225 -36.31 -2.25 42.97
C ASP A 225 -36.25 -1.47 41.64
N ALA A 226 -37.42 -1.14 41.08
CA ALA A 226 -37.61 -0.44 39.82
C ALA A 226 -38.97 0.30 39.75
N ASP A 227 -39.50 0.76 40.89
CA ASP A 227 -40.81 1.43 40.99
C ASP A 227 -40.70 2.96 41.19
N SER A 228 -39.49 3.47 41.44
CA SER A 228 -39.22 4.90 41.56
C SER A 228 -38.19 5.43 40.55
N ASN A 229 -38.21 6.76 40.29
CA ASN A 229 -37.27 7.42 39.37
C ASN A 229 -35.81 7.26 39.81
N ALA A 230 -35.55 7.12 41.12
CA ALA A 230 -34.21 6.98 41.66
C ALA A 230 -33.63 5.57 41.46
N GLU A 231 -34.48 4.59 41.18
CA GLU A 231 -34.11 3.18 41.01
C GLU A 231 -33.88 2.82 39.55
N VAL A 232 -34.44 3.58 38.60
CA VAL A 232 -34.30 3.29 37.17
C VAL A 232 -33.38 4.33 36.55
N THR A 233 -32.15 3.93 36.29
CA THR A 233 -31.06 4.76 35.78
C THR A 233 -30.58 4.22 34.43
N SER A 234 -30.05 5.10 33.58
CA SER A 234 -29.38 4.70 32.35
C SER A 234 -28.30 3.66 32.66
N ALA A 235 -28.20 2.64 31.81
CA ALA A 235 -27.29 1.51 31.93
C ALA A 235 -27.59 0.50 33.05
N MET A 236 -28.74 0.56 33.73
CA MET A 236 -29.14 -0.54 34.64
C MET A 236 -29.18 -1.89 33.91
N ILE A 237 -28.77 -2.96 34.59
CA ILE A 237 -28.64 -4.31 34.03
C ILE A 237 -29.37 -5.37 34.86
N LEU A 238 -29.86 -6.40 34.18
CA LEU A 238 -30.49 -7.56 34.80
C LEU A 238 -30.26 -8.85 33.99
N SER A 239 -30.39 -10.00 34.65
CA SER A 239 -30.33 -11.33 34.00
C SER A 239 -31.73 -11.93 33.85
N VAL A 240 -31.95 -12.70 32.79
CA VAL A 240 -33.16 -13.49 32.53
C VAL A 240 -32.86 -14.97 32.77
N GLU A 241 -33.66 -15.63 33.61
CA GLU A 241 -33.38 -17.00 34.07
C GLU A 241 -33.96 -18.09 33.18
N GLN A 242 -35.15 -17.88 32.60
CA GLN A 242 -35.92 -18.89 31.87
C GLN A 242 -36.53 -18.30 30.59
N GLY A 243 -36.90 -19.18 29.67
CA GLY A 243 -37.49 -18.83 28.39
C GLY A 243 -37.06 -19.77 27.27
N VAL A 244 -37.87 -19.90 26.22
CA VAL A 244 -37.49 -20.67 25.03
C VAL A 244 -36.44 -19.93 24.21
N THR A 245 -36.52 -18.61 24.14
CA THR A 245 -35.66 -17.79 23.27
C THR A 245 -34.73 -16.86 24.04
N LEU A 246 -35.09 -16.46 25.26
CA LEU A 246 -34.38 -15.42 26.02
C LEU A 246 -33.78 -15.91 27.35
N ALA A 247 -33.77 -17.22 27.62
CA ALA A 247 -33.07 -17.76 28.79
C ALA A 247 -31.58 -17.42 28.80
N ASP A 248 -31.00 -17.29 29.99
CA ASP A 248 -29.58 -17.02 30.23
C ASP A 248 -29.02 -15.75 29.57
N THR A 249 -29.89 -14.75 29.33
CA THR A 249 -29.50 -13.47 28.73
C THR A 249 -29.34 -12.36 29.78
N ARG A 250 -28.50 -11.36 29.47
CA ARG A 250 -28.39 -10.10 30.22
C ARG A 250 -28.89 -8.94 29.39
N TRP A 251 -29.67 -8.07 30.01
CA TRP A 251 -30.27 -6.91 29.36
C TRP A 251 -29.86 -5.62 30.06
N GLN A 252 -29.52 -4.61 29.25
CA GLN A 252 -29.17 -3.28 29.70
C GLN A 252 -30.23 -2.28 29.25
N LEU A 253 -30.62 -1.36 30.14
CA LEU A 253 -31.37 -0.16 29.75
C LEU A 253 -30.42 0.78 28.99
N VAL A 254 -30.68 0.99 27.70
CA VAL A 254 -29.87 1.84 26.81
C VAL A 254 -30.50 3.21 26.56
N THR A 255 -31.56 3.54 27.29
CA THR A 255 -32.09 4.91 27.29
C THR A 255 -31.13 5.82 28.05
N ASP A 256 -30.48 6.74 27.34
CA ASP A 256 -29.55 7.70 27.92
C ASP A 256 -30.26 8.85 28.65
N GLY A 257 -29.61 9.37 29.70
CA GLY A 257 -30.05 10.57 30.43
C GLY A 257 -30.94 10.29 31.64
N THR A 258 -31.59 11.35 32.14
CA THR A 258 -32.47 11.27 33.32
C THR A 258 -33.77 10.53 32.98
N ILE A 259 -34.11 9.52 33.78
CA ILE A 259 -35.31 8.72 33.60
C ILE A 259 -36.44 9.20 34.53
N VAL A 260 -37.62 9.42 33.97
CA VAL A 260 -38.87 9.68 34.70
C VAL A 260 -39.87 8.58 34.37
N LEU A 261 -40.17 7.71 35.32
CA LEU A 261 -41.09 6.59 35.14
C LEU A 261 -42.48 7.07 34.73
N GLY A 262 -43.11 6.33 33.79
CA GLY A 262 -44.41 6.67 33.20
C GLY A 262 -44.36 7.77 32.13
N THR A 263 -43.20 8.39 31.91
CA THR A 263 -42.99 9.45 30.90
C THR A 263 -41.88 9.11 29.92
N THR A 264 -40.67 8.78 30.40
CA THR A 264 -39.51 8.45 29.55
C THR A 264 -39.68 7.08 28.89
N ALA A 265 -39.39 6.97 27.59
CA ALA A 265 -39.36 5.70 26.88
C ALA A 265 -38.18 4.83 27.32
N LEU A 266 -38.42 3.56 27.68
CA LEU A 266 -37.41 2.64 28.20
C LEU A 266 -37.06 1.58 27.15
N ALA A 267 -35.83 1.62 26.65
CA ALA A 267 -35.31 0.71 25.64
C ALA A 267 -34.27 -0.24 26.24
N PHE A 268 -34.50 -1.55 26.13
CA PHE A 268 -33.58 -2.57 26.63
C PHE A 268 -32.87 -3.28 25.49
N GLN A 269 -31.56 -3.52 25.66
CA GLN A 269 -30.73 -4.25 24.70
C GLN A 269 -30.12 -5.49 25.34
N ASN A 270 -30.14 -6.62 24.60
CA ASN A 270 -29.43 -7.83 25.00
C ASN A 270 -27.92 -7.62 24.85
N ILE A 271 -27.19 -7.67 25.95
CA ILE A 271 -25.74 -7.47 25.98
C ILE A 271 -24.97 -8.80 26.02
N THR A 272 -25.65 -9.94 26.13
CA THR A 272 -25.03 -11.27 26.00
C THR A 272 -24.68 -11.62 24.54
N GLN A 273 -25.34 -11.01 23.55
CA GLN A 273 -25.24 -11.40 22.14
C GLN A 273 -24.55 -10.36 21.22
N GLY A 274 -23.85 -9.35 21.75
CA GLY A 274 -23.35 -8.22 20.94
C GLY A 274 -21.85 -7.91 20.99
N PHE A 275 -21.10 -8.39 22.00
CA PHE A 275 -19.67 -8.10 22.15
C PHE A 275 -18.91 -9.42 22.23
N ALA A 276 -18.15 -9.78 21.20
CA ALA A 276 -17.20 -10.87 21.31
C ALA A 276 -16.02 -10.41 22.19
N PRO A 277 -15.80 -10.95 23.40
CA PRO A 277 -14.58 -10.66 24.14
C PRO A 277 -13.37 -11.10 23.31
N ILE A 278 -12.25 -10.37 23.44
CA ILE A 278 -11.01 -10.60 22.68
C ILE A 278 -10.43 -12.03 22.81
N ASN A 279 -10.90 -12.80 23.81
CA ASN A 279 -10.58 -14.21 24.06
C ASN A 279 -11.84 -15.12 24.04
N SER A 280 -12.84 -14.84 23.20
CA SER A 280 -14.00 -15.73 23.04
C SER A 280 -13.59 -17.04 22.34
N PRO A 281 -13.99 -18.24 22.82
CA PRO A 281 -13.84 -19.50 22.10
C PRO A 281 -14.50 -19.50 20.72
N ALA A 282 -15.39 -18.53 20.44
CA ALA A 282 -15.92 -18.28 19.10
C ALA A 282 -14.84 -17.88 18.08
N LEU A 283 -13.63 -17.45 18.50
CA LEU A 283 -12.49 -17.26 17.58
C LEU A 283 -11.85 -18.58 17.14
N ILE A 284 -12.20 -19.71 17.74
CA ILE A 284 -11.80 -21.05 17.29
C ILE A 284 -12.74 -21.56 16.17
N ASN A 285 -13.92 -20.96 15.97
CA ASN A 285 -14.84 -21.22 14.85
C ASN A 285 -15.73 -19.99 14.54
N PRO A 286 -15.17 -18.84 14.12
CA PRO A 286 -15.95 -17.61 14.01
C PRO A 286 -16.95 -17.70 12.84
N THR A 287 -18.21 -17.40 13.11
CA THR A 287 -19.30 -17.35 12.10
C THR A 287 -19.40 -16.01 11.38
N ALA A 288 -18.28 -15.26 11.30
CA ALA A 288 -18.25 -14.00 10.55
C ALA A 288 -18.65 -14.28 9.10
N ASN A 289 -19.58 -13.47 8.58
CA ASN A 289 -19.98 -13.54 7.18
C ASN A 289 -18.74 -13.30 6.30
N THR A 290 -18.43 -14.24 5.41
CA THR A 290 -17.37 -14.03 4.42
C THR A 290 -17.76 -12.84 3.54
N PRO A 291 -16.98 -11.75 3.53
CA PRO A 291 -17.29 -10.59 2.70
C PRO A 291 -17.44 -10.97 1.22
N PRO A 292 -18.26 -10.23 0.46
CA PRO A 292 -18.32 -10.39 -0.99
C PRO A 292 -16.93 -10.30 -1.62
N LEU A 293 -16.74 -10.97 -2.76
CA LEU A 293 -15.50 -10.84 -3.51
C LEU A 293 -15.25 -9.36 -3.82
N PHE A 294 -13.98 -8.94 -3.73
CA PHE A 294 -13.51 -7.58 -4.04
C PHE A 294 -13.97 -6.48 -3.05
N ASP A 295 -14.44 -6.86 -1.86
CA ASP A 295 -14.69 -5.89 -0.78
C ASP A 295 -13.38 -5.20 -0.34
N ASN A 296 -13.35 -3.87 -0.48
CA ASN A 296 -12.22 -3.02 -0.10
C ASN A 296 -12.55 -2.09 1.08
N THR A 297 -13.64 -2.37 1.79
CA THR A 297 -14.09 -1.60 2.95
C THR A 297 -13.35 -2.05 4.23
N LYS A 298 -13.73 -1.49 5.37
CA LYS A 298 -13.15 -1.82 6.69
C LYS A 298 -13.74 -3.10 7.31
N SER A 299 -14.32 -4.00 6.49
CA SER A 299 -14.85 -5.30 6.92
C SER A 299 -13.75 -6.20 7.51
N VAL A 300 -14.13 -7.07 8.44
CA VAL A 300 -13.23 -8.11 8.98
C VAL A 300 -12.97 -9.17 7.91
N ALA A 301 -11.69 -9.50 7.68
CA ALA A 301 -11.31 -10.56 6.75
C ALA A 301 -11.43 -11.94 7.41
N THR A 302 -12.26 -12.84 6.86
CA THR A 302 -12.31 -14.24 7.28
C THR A 302 -11.09 -15.02 6.76
N THR A 303 -10.71 -16.14 7.39
CA THR A 303 -9.63 -17.01 6.87
C THR A 303 -9.92 -17.45 5.43
N GLU A 304 -11.18 -17.69 5.09
CA GLU A 304 -11.61 -17.98 3.72
C GLU A 304 -11.33 -16.80 2.77
N TYR A 305 -11.61 -15.56 3.19
CA TYR A 305 -11.27 -14.35 2.45
C TYR A 305 -9.75 -14.17 2.28
N VAL A 306 -8.97 -14.39 3.35
CA VAL A 306 -7.51 -14.26 3.34
C VAL A 306 -6.85 -15.35 2.48
N MET A 307 -7.32 -16.60 2.55
CA MET A 307 -6.83 -17.68 1.69
C MET A 307 -7.09 -17.38 0.21
N ARG A 308 -8.19 -16.69 -0.12
CA ARG A 308 -8.47 -16.18 -1.48
C ARG A 308 -7.53 -15.02 -1.88
N SER A 309 -7.03 -14.21 -0.94
CA SER A 309 -6.20 -13.03 -1.24
C SER A 309 -4.69 -13.28 -1.32
N LEU A 310 -4.18 -14.35 -0.68
CA LEU A 310 -2.74 -14.66 -0.62
C LEU A 310 -2.17 -15.33 -1.89
N GLY A 311 -2.88 -15.30 -3.02
CA GLY A 311 -2.44 -15.87 -4.29
C GLY A 311 -2.88 -17.31 -4.57
N ASN A 312 -3.73 -17.90 -3.71
CA ASN A 312 -4.44 -19.12 -4.09
C ASN A 312 -5.61 -18.77 -5.01
N TYR A 313 -5.78 -19.54 -6.08
CA TYR A 313 -6.97 -19.46 -6.90
C TYR A 313 -8.16 -20.06 -6.16
N ARG A 314 -9.32 -19.39 -6.17
CA ARG A 314 -10.56 -19.91 -5.55
C ARG A 314 -11.09 -21.19 -6.20
N GLY A 315 -10.56 -21.53 -7.37
CA GLY A 315 -10.96 -22.66 -8.18
C GLY A 315 -10.04 -22.84 -9.37
N PHE A 316 -10.14 -24.01 -9.99
CA PHE A 316 -9.41 -24.42 -11.17
C PHE A 316 -10.40 -24.92 -12.21
N THR A 317 -10.23 -24.53 -13.47
CA THR A 317 -11.06 -25.01 -14.58
C THR A 317 -10.15 -25.38 -15.75
N SER A 318 -10.42 -26.52 -16.39
CA SER A 318 -9.69 -26.94 -17.59
C SER A 318 -10.64 -27.00 -18.78
N LEU A 319 -10.34 -26.26 -19.85
CA LEU A 319 -11.18 -26.12 -21.03
C LEU A 319 -10.50 -26.74 -22.26
N THR A 320 -11.25 -27.55 -23.00
CA THR A 320 -10.78 -28.27 -24.20
C THR A 320 -11.54 -27.87 -25.47
N SER A 321 -12.51 -26.97 -25.36
CA SER A 321 -13.37 -26.51 -26.45
C SER A 321 -13.82 -25.06 -26.22
N ALA A 322 -14.38 -24.44 -27.25
CA ALA A 322 -14.89 -23.08 -27.20
C ALA A 322 -15.89 -22.89 -26.05
N THR A 323 -15.66 -21.88 -25.22
CA THR A 323 -16.43 -21.63 -24.00
C THR A 323 -16.59 -20.13 -23.80
N THR A 324 -17.79 -19.70 -23.38
CA THR A 324 -18.02 -18.33 -22.89
C THR A 324 -17.94 -18.32 -21.38
N LEU A 325 -17.01 -17.56 -20.82
CA LEU A 325 -16.82 -17.42 -19.39
C LEU A 325 -17.85 -16.46 -18.78
N THR A 326 -18.19 -16.72 -17.52
CA THR A 326 -19.06 -15.85 -16.71
C THR A 326 -18.25 -15.17 -15.59
N ALA A 327 -18.89 -14.33 -14.77
CA ALA A 327 -18.27 -13.75 -13.57
C ALA A 327 -17.74 -14.81 -12.57
N ALA A 328 -18.23 -16.06 -12.67
CA ALA A 328 -17.70 -17.20 -11.93
C ALA A 328 -16.27 -17.60 -12.33
N ALA A 329 -15.72 -17.05 -13.42
CA ALA A 329 -14.34 -17.28 -13.81
C ALA A 329 -13.32 -16.42 -13.06
N VAL A 330 -13.72 -15.28 -12.44
CA VAL A 330 -12.79 -14.25 -11.88
C VAL A 330 -11.64 -14.82 -11.04
N GLY A 331 -11.57 -14.89 -9.72
CA GLY A 331 -10.36 -15.37 -9.01
C GLY A 331 -9.93 -16.85 -9.21
N THR A 332 -10.16 -17.47 -10.38
CA THR A 332 -9.81 -18.85 -10.73
C THR A 332 -8.62 -18.93 -11.68
N LEU A 333 -8.01 -20.11 -11.77
CA LEU A 333 -7.07 -20.48 -12.83
C LEU A 333 -7.79 -21.27 -13.93
N VAL A 334 -7.84 -20.69 -15.12
CA VAL A 334 -8.38 -21.28 -16.35
C VAL A 334 -7.24 -21.88 -17.17
N SER A 335 -7.15 -23.20 -17.16
CA SER A 335 -6.24 -23.97 -18.01
C SER A 335 -6.91 -24.29 -19.33
N THR A 336 -6.20 -24.19 -20.45
CA THR A 336 -6.72 -24.51 -21.77
C THR A 336 -5.88 -25.57 -22.47
N ILE A 337 -6.52 -26.44 -23.27
CA ILE A 337 -5.86 -27.52 -24.01
C ILE A 337 -6.52 -27.65 -25.39
N GLY A 338 -5.80 -27.31 -26.46
CA GLY A 338 -6.28 -27.44 -27.85
C GLY A 338 -6.22 -26.13 -28.61
N SER A 339 -7.02 -26.02 -29.67
CA SER A 339 -7.12 -24.82 -30.51
C SER A 339 -8.59 -24.40 -30.64
N PHE A 340 -8.97 -23.31 -29.99
CA PHE A 340 -10.34 -22.79 -30.01
C PHE A 340 -10.36 -21.32 -29.56
N THR A 341 -11.53 -20.70 -29.66
CA THR A 341 -11.78 -19.35 -29.13
C THR A 341 -12.54 -19.44 -27.82
N LEU A 342 -12.02 -18.75 -26.80
CA LEU A 342 -12.65 -18.54 -25.50
C LEU A 342 -13.17 -17.11 -25.43
N THR A 343 -14.42 -16.93 -25.01
CA THR A 343 -15.04 -15.60 -24.90
C THR A 343 -15.10 -15.17 -23.43
N LEU A 344 -14.66 -13.95 -23.13
CA LEU A 344 -14.69 -13.35 -21.80
C LEU A 344 -16.10 -12.90 -21.40
N PRO A 345 -16.43 -12.79 -20.09
CA PRO A 345 -17.60 -12.03 -19.68
C PRO A 345 -17.43 -10.54 -20.03
N ALA A 346 -18.53 -9.79 -20.08
CA ALA A 346 -18.46 -8.34 -20.25
C ALA A 346 -17.73 -7.70 -19.06
N ALA A 347 -16.79 -6.79 -19.34
CA ALA A 347 -15.99 -6.11 -18.32
C ALA A 347 -16.88 -5.38 -17.30
N SER A 348 -17.98 -4.77 -17.77
CA SER A 348 -19.01 -4.08 -16.97
C SER A 348 -19.81 -4.98 -16.04
N SER A 349 -19.83 -6.30 -16.28
CA SER A 349 -20.49 -7.23 -15.36
C SER A 349 -19.62 -7.62 -14.17
N LEU A 350 -18.38 -7.11 -14.11
CA LEU A 350 -17.40 -7.39 -13.07
C LEU A 350 -17.06 -6.12 -12.29
N PRO A 351 -16.69 -6.22 -11.01
CA PRO A 351 -16.10 -5.11 -10.28
C PRO A 351 -14.71 -4.76 -10.83
N SER A 352 -14.33 -3.49 -10.70
CA SER A 352 -12.99 -3.02 -11.02
C SER A 352 -11.93 -3.79 -10.22
N GLY A 353 -10.89 -4.29 -10.89
CA GLY A 353 -9.85 -5.12 -10.28
C GLY A 353 -10.15 -6.62 -10.29
N GLY A 354 -11.29 -7.06 -10.83
CA GLY A 354 -11.56 -8.49 -11.01
C GLY A 354 -10.64 -9.12 -12.06
N SER A 355 -9.76 -10.05 -11.64
CA SER A 355 -8.79 -10.70 -12.53
C SER A 355 -9.12 -12.17 -12.81
N ILE A 356 -8.97 -12.63 -14.06
CA ILE A 356 -9.00 -14.04 -14.48
C ILE A 356 -7.58 -14.45 -14.88
N HIS A 357 -7.13 -15.63 -14.43
CA HIS A 357 -5.80 -16.15 -14.72
C HIS A 357 -5.90 -17.31 -15.71
N PHE A 358 -5.09 -17.27 -16.77
CA PHE A 358 -5.08 -18.25 -17.84
C PHE A 358 -3.71 -18.91 -17.95
N ARG A 359 -3.72 -20.19 -18.32
CA ARG A 359 -2.54 -20.91 -18.80
C ARG A 359 -2.92 -21.82 -19.96
N ASN A 360 -2.13 -21.83 -21.02
CA ASN A 360 -2.28 -22.82 -22.08
C ASN A 360 -1.24 -23.94 -21.89
N ILE A 361 -1.74 -25.14 -21.63
CA ILE A 361 -0.90 -26.34 -21.44
C ILE A 361 -1.02 -27.32 -22.63
N GLY A 362 -1.83 -26.99 -23.64
CA GLY A 362 -1.95 -27.77 -24.86
C GLY A 362 -0.93 -27.38 -25.92
N GLY A 363 -0.89 -28.14 -27.03
CA GLY A 363 -0.03 -27.85 -28.18
C GLY A 363 -0.63 -26.90 -29.22
N GLY A 364 -1.89 -26.47 -29.03
CA GLY A 364 -2.61 -25.57 -29.93
C GLY A 364 -2.68 -24.14 -29.41
N ILE A 365 -2.99 -23.18 -30.30
CA ILE A 365 -3.18 -21.77 -29.93
C ILE A 365 -4.64 -21.56 -29.51
N VAL A 366 -4.86 -20.99 -28.32
CA VAL A 366 -6.21 -20.60 -27.87
C VAL A 366 -6.36 -19.09 -28.01
N THR A 367 -7.44 -18.65 -28.65
CA THR A 367 -7.75 -17.22 -28.78
C THR A 367 -8.64 -16.79 -27.64
N VAL A 368 -8.17 -15.89 -26.77
CA VAL A 368 -9.02 -15.29 -25.72
C VAL A 368 -9.61 -14.01 -26.29
N ALA A 369 -10.92 -13.95 -26.40
CA ALA A 369 -11.67 -12.88 -27.05
C ALA A 369 -12.56 -12.13 -26.06
N CYS A 370 -12.59 -10.81 -26.16
CA CYS A 370 -13.61 -10.00 -25.50
C CYS A 370 -15.00 -10.30 -26.05
N VAL A 371 -16.02 -10.14 -25.21
CA VAL A 371 -17.41 -10.10 -25.68
C VAL A 371 -17.75 -8.67 -26.12
N GLY A 372 -18.51 -8.55 -27.22
CA GLY A 372 -18.98 -7.25 -27.69
C GLY A 372 -17.85 -6.29 -28.07
N ALA A 373 -17.93 -5.06 -27.58
CA ALA A 373 -17.01 -3.96 -27.90
C ALA A 373 -15.88 -3.77 -26.86
N ASP A 374 -15.75 -4.68 -25.88
CA ASP A 374 -14.70 -4.59 -24.88
C ASP A 374 -13.31 -4.75 -25.52
N LEU A 375 -12.32 -4.05 -24.98
CA LEU A 375 -10.94 -4.07 -25.49
C LEU A 375 -9.95 -4.58 -24.46
N ILE A 376 -8.82 -5.13 -24.92
CA ILE A 376 -7.72 -5.60 -24.10
C ILE A 376 -6.58 -4.60 -24.21
N ASN A 377 -6.24 -3.92 -23.12
CA ASN A 377 -4.99 -3.17 -23.00
C ASN A 377 -3.81 -4.15 -22.88
N ALA A 378 -3.19 -4.47 -24.02
CA ALA A 378 -2.10 -5.43 -24.14
C ALA A 378 -0.71 -4.80 -24.26
N GLY A 379 -0.58 -3.47 -24.31
CA GLY A 379 0.71 -2.75 -24.36
C GLY A 379 0.83 -1.78 -25.53
N ASN A 380 1.68 -0.76 -25.38
CA ASN A 380 2.01 0.28 -26.39
C ASN A 380 0.80 0.88 -27.14
N PHE A 381 -0.28 1.22 -26.42
CA PHE A 381 -1.54 1.76 -26.96
C PHE A 381 -2.32 0.85 -27.94
N ASN A 382 -1.86 -0.38 -28.18
CA ASN A 382 -2.64 -1.36 -28.91
C ASN A 382 -3.72 -1.94 -28.00
N GLN A 383 -4.96 -1.79 -28.44
CA GLN A 383 -6.17 -2.26 -27.76
C GLN A 383 -6.88 -3.33 -28.61
N PRO A 384 -6.29 -4.52 -28.79
CA PRO A 384 -6.96 -5.58 -29.53
C PRO A 384 -8.20 -6.09 -28.77
N ASN A 385 -9.16 -6.64 -29.52
CA ASN A 385 -10.33 -7.33 -28.95
C ASN A 385 -10.06 -8.82 -28.68
N THR A 386 -8.88 -9.32 -29.05
CA THR A 386 -8.46 -10.71 -28.86
C THR A 386 -6.97 -10.78 -28.50
N ILE A 387 -6.58 -11.83 -27.80
CA ILE A 387 -5.19 -12.13 -27.47
C ILE A 387 -4.92 -13.62 -27.68
N ALA A 388 -3.86 -13.92 -28.43
CA ALA A 388 -3.44 -15.29 -28.68
C ALA A 388 -2.69 -15.84 -27.47
N LEU A 389 -3.22 -16.90 -26.87
CA LEU A 389 -2.58 -17.64 -25.78
C LEU A 389 -1.80 -18.82 -26.39
N GLN A 390 -0.53 -18.59 -26.69
CA GLN A 390 0.37 -19.60 -27.29
C GLN A 390 0.58 -20.79 -26.34
N PRO A 391 0.93 -21.99 -26.86
CA PRO A 391 1.36 -23.12 -26.04
C PRO A 391 2.40 -22.72 -24.98
N GLY A 392 2.16 -23.12 -23.73
CA GLY A 392 3.04 -22.79 -22.59
C GLY A 392 2.93 -21.36 -22.06
N SER A 393 2.08 -20.51 -22.63
CA SER A 393 1.93 -19.12 -22.20
C SER A 393 0.94 -18.95 -21.06
N THR A 394 1.15 -17.88 -20.29
CA THR A 394 0.24 -17.39 -19.25
C THR A 394 -0.35 -16.05 -19.63
N LEU A 395 -1.55 -15.78 -19.14
CA LEU A 395 -2.22 -14.50 -19.30
C LEU A 395 -3.02 -14.20 -18.04
N VAL A 396 -2.98 -12.96 -17.58
CA VAL A 396 -3.89 -12.44 -16.56
C VAL A 396 -4.65 -11.30 -17.19
N LEU A 397 -5.98 -11.33 -17.11
CA LEU A 397 -6.84 -10.25 -17.58
C LEU A 397 -7.57 -9.66 -16.38
N THR A 398 -7.35 -8.38 -16.11
CA THR A 398 -8.00 -7.64 -15.02
C THR A 398 -9.02 -6.64 -15.57
N SER A 399 -10.29 -6.78 -15.20
CA SER A 399 -11.34 -5.87 -15.63
C SER A 399 -11.23 -4.52 -14.92
N ASN A 400 -11.50 -3.43 -15.64
CA ASN A 400 -11.70 -2.11 -15.02
C ASN A 400 -13.13 -1.88 -14.51
N GLY A 401 -14.03 -2.84 -14.70
CA GLY A 401 -15.44 -2.77 -14.34
C GLY A 401 -16.31 -1.94 -15.29
N ALA A 402 -15.79 -1.62 -16.48
CA ALA A 402 -16.51 -0.84 -17.50
C ALA A 402 -16.41 -1.50 -18.88
N THR A 403 -15.37 -1.21 -19.66
CA THR A 403 -15.28 -1.59 -21.08
C THR A 403 -13.94 -2.20 -21.49
N ALA A 404 -13.05 -2.46 -20.53
CA ALA A 404 -11.70 -2.88 -20.85
C ALA A 404 -11.05 -3.83 -19.85
N TRP A 405 -10.11 -4.61 -20.37
CA TRP A 405 -9.29 -5.56 -19.65
C TRP A 405 -7.82 -5.16 -19.70
N TRP A 406 -7.11 -5.28 -18.58
CA TRP A 406 -5.66 -5.09 -18.52
C TRP A 406 -4.96 -6.44 -18.58
N ALA A 407 -4.13 -6.64 -19.61
CA ALA A 407 -3.37 -7.86 -19.79
C ALA A 407 -2.03 -7.82 -19.07
N ALA A 408 -1.63 -8.96 -18.51
CA ALA A 408 -0.30 -9.26 -18.01
C ALA A 408 0.06 -10.72 -18.28
N GLY A 409 1.32 -11.11 -18.10
CA GLY A 409 1.81 -12.47 -18.35
C GLY A 409 2.50 -12.61 -19.70
N SER A 410 2.98 -13.82 -20.02
CA SER A 410 3.82 -14.02 -21.22
C SER A 410 3.08 -13.80 -22.53
N ALA A 411 1.76 -14.07 -22.57
CA ALA A 411 0.95 -13.78 -23.76
C ALA A 411 0.81 -12.28 -24.03
N GLN A 412 0.92 -11.42 -23.00
CA GLN A 412 0.89 -9.97 -23.21
C GLN A 412 2.18 -9.48 -23.91
N LEU A 413 3.31 -10.16 -23.71
CA LEU A 413 4.60 -9.74 -24.24
C LEU A 413 4.62 -9.68 -25.78
N GLN A 414 3.80 -10.48 -26.47
CA GLN A 414 3.69 -10.40 -27.93
C GLN A 414 3.19 -9.04 -28.45
N TYR A 415 2.63 -8.19 -27.58
CA TYR A 415 2.23 -6.80 -27.88
C TYR A 415 3.11 -5.77 -27.16
N SER A 416 4.14 -6.20 -26.44
CA SER A 416 5.12 -5.32 -25.83
C SER A 416 6.08 -4.81 -26.88
N LYS A 417 6.43 -3.52 -26.85
CA LYS A 417 7.47 -2.93 -27.70
C LYS A 417 8.82 -3.68 -27.61
N VAL A 418 9.08 -4.38 -26.51
CA VAL A 418 10.33 -5.11 -26.28
C VAL A 418 10.35 -6.48 -26.97
N PHE A 419 9.20 -7.12 -27.19
CA PHE A 419 9.11 -8.51 -27.65
C PHE A 419 8.26 -8.70 -28.92
N GLY A 420 7.30 -7.81 -29.18
CA GLY A 420 6.35 -7.88 -30.30
C GLY A 420 6.76 -7.10 -31.54
N ASP A 421 7.68 -6.13 -31.41
CA ASP A 421 8.10 -5.29 -32.52
C ASP A 421 9.49 -5.72 -33.01
N THR A 422 9.63 -6.03 -34.30
CA THR A 422 10.94 -6.20 -34.94
C THR A 422 11.62 -4.82 -35.00
N PRO A 423 12.77 -4.63 -34.32
CA PRO A 423 13.46 -3.34 -34.37
C PRO A 423 13.90 -2.99 -35.80
N THR A 424 13.99 -1.68 -36.09
CA THR A 424 14.48 -1.19 -37.38
C THR A 424 15.91 -1.65 -37.65
N GLN A 425 16.32 -1.71 -38.92
CA GLN A 425 17.69 -2.07 -39.27
C GLN A 425 18.69 -1.11 -38.62
N PHE A 426 19.76 -1.66 -38.05
CA PHE A 426 20.77 -0.92 -37.30
C PHE A 426 20.26 -0.23 -36.02
N ASP A 427 19.11 -0.65 -35.47
CA ASP A 427 18.70 -0.24 -34.13
C ASP A 427 19.79 -0.64 -33.11
N ASN A 428 20.27 0.33 -32.34
CA ASN A 428 21.32 0.17 -31.34
C ASN A 428 20.80 0.37 -29.92
N SER A 429 19.47 0.31 -29.74
CA SER A 429 18.85 0.43 -28.43
C SER A 429 19.10 -0.83 -27.60
N LYS A 430 18.66 -0.80 -26.34
CA LYS A 430 18.74 -1.95 -25.43
C LYS A 430 17.52 -2.89 -25.56
N LEU A 431 16.76 -2.82 -26.66
CA LEU A 431 15.65 -3.73 -26.92
C LEU A 431 16.17 -5.14 -27.23
N LEU A 432 15.33 -6.15 -26.98
CA LEU A 432 15.67 -7.53 -27.35
C LEU A 432 15.54 -7.68 -28.87
N ALA A 433 16.50 -8.38 -29.47
CA ALA A 433 16.46 -8.68 -30.90
C ALA A 433 15.41 -9.77 -31.19
N THR A 434 14.49 -9.49 -32.11
CA THR A 434 13.61 -10.53 -32.66
C THR A 434 14.40 -11.49 -33.53
N SER A 435 13.88 -12.70 -33.77
CA SER A 435 14.51 -13.66 -34.68
C SER A 435 14.69 -13.10 -36.09
N GLU A 436 13.72 -12.31 -36.57
CA GLU A 436 13.79 -11.57 -37.83
C GLU A 436 14.93 -10.54 -37.83
N PHE A 437 15.09 -9.76 -36.75
CA PHE A 437 16.22 -8.85 -36.58
C PHE A 437 17.56 -9.59 -36.65
N VAL A 438 17.70 -10.70 -35.93
CA VAL A 438 18.95 -11.49 -35.91
C VAL A 438 19.26 -12.10 -37.28
N GLN A 439 18.25 -12.58 -38.01
CA GLN A 439 18.44 -13.09 -39.37
C GLN A 439 18.95 -12.00 -40.32
N ARG A 440 18.46 -10.76 -40.18
CA ARG A 440 18.97 -9.61 -40.94
C ARG A 440 20.41 -9.24 -40.58
N GLU A 441 20.82 -9.37 -39.33
CA GLU A 441 22.17 -8.99 -38.87
C GLU A 441 23.25 -10.05 -39.13
N LYS A 442 22.91 -11.35 -39.17
CA LYS A 442 23.90 -12.45 -39.27
C LYS A 442 24.55 -12.65 -40.65
N GLY A 443 24.34 -11.76 -41.62
CA GLY A 443 25.03 -11.78 -42.91
C GLY A 443 24.19 -12.25 -44.10
N SER A 444 22.87 -12.37 -43.95
CA SER A 444 21.96 -12.45 -45.09
C SER A 444 21.69 -11.04 -45.62
N TYR A 445 21.76 -10.84 -46.93
CA TYR A 445 21.23 -9.62 -47.55
C TYR A 445 19.71 -9.60 -47.34
N ALA A 446 19.16 -8.45 -46.98
CA ALA A 446 17.72 -8.23 -46.83
C ALA A 446 16.96 -8.49 -48.16
N ASN A 447 17.65 -8.39 -49.30
CA ASN A 447 17.11 -8.70 -50.62
C ASN A 447 18.25 -9.03 -51.63
N SER A 448 17.92 -9.62 -52.77
CA SER A 448 18.80 -9.79 -53.94
C SER A 448 18.03 -9.44 -55.21
N ALA A 449 18.46 -8.40 -55.94
CA ALA A 449 17.72 -7.84 -57.07
C ALA A 449 18.62 -7.61 -58.30
N GLY A 450 18.05 -7.78 -59.50
CA GLY A 450 18.72 -7.49 -60.77
C GLY A 450 18.25 -6.16 -61.38
N ILE A 451 19.17 -5.39 -61.97
CA ILE A 451 18.92 -4.15 -62.71
C ILE A 451 19.38 -4.35 -64.16
N ALA A 452 18.43 -4.33 -65.09
CA ALA A 452 18.64 -4.58 -66.52
C ALA A 452 19.21 -3.38 -67.30
N GLY A 453 20.08 -2.58 -66.67
CA GLY A 453 20.71 -1.40 -67.25
C GLY A 453 19.96 -0.09 -67.05
N GLY A 454 20.45 0.98 -67.69
CA GLY A 454 19.91 2.35 -67.55
C GLY A 454 20.45 3.12 -66.33
N ASN A 455 19.89 4.31 -66.07
CA ASN A 455 20.29 5.17 -64.94
C ASN A 455 19.30 4.99 -63.78
N VAL A 456 19.73 4.35 -62.69
CA VAL A 456 18.89 4.04 -61.51
C VAL A 456 19.45 4.75 -60.28
N THR A 457 18.59 5.45 -59.54
CA THR A 457 18.97 6.05 -58.25
C THR A 457 18.55 5.14 -57.11
N LEU A 458 19.52 4.73 -56.31
CA LEU A 458 19.29 3.90 -55.13
C LEU A 458 18.87 4.77 -53.93
N THR A 459 17.94 4.25 -53.14
CA THR A 459 17.43 4.86 -51.91
C THR A 459 17.88 4.07 -50.67
N ALA A 460 17.60 4.58 -49.47
CA ALA A 460 17.88 3.88 -48.21
C ALA A 460 17.28 2.46 -48.13
N ALA A 461 16.20 2.18 -48.86
CA ALA A 461 15.59 0.84 -48.93
C ALA A 461 16.49 -0.22 -49.58
N HIS A 462 17.53 0.19 -50.32
CA HIS A 462 18.49 -0.73 -50.96
C HIS A 462 19.68 -1.07 -50.06
N VAL A 463 19.78 -0.49 -48.86
CA VAL A 463 20.79 -0.87 -47.88
C VAL A 463 20.57 -2.32 -47.45
N GLY A 464 21.67 -3.07 -47.31
CA GLY A 464 21.65 -4.49 -47.02
C GLY A 464 21.20 -5.37 -48.19
N THR A 465 21.18 -4.87 -49.44
CA THR A 465 20.78 -5.63 -50.64
C THR A 465 21.99 -6.02 -51.50
N ARG A 466 21.95 -7.20 -52.12
CA ARG A 466 22.80 -7.53 -53.28
C ARG A 466 22.12 -7.04 -54.56
N ILE A 467 22.78 -6.17 -55.31
CA ILE A 467 22.31 -5.65 -56.59
C ILE A 467 23.17 -6.23 -57.72
N GLU A 468 22.53 -6.88 -58.68
CA GLU A 468 23.18 -7.35 -59.89
C GLU A 468 22.89 -6.40 -61.05
N MET A 469 23.92 -5.80 -61.63
CA MET A 469 23.81 -5.13 -62.92
C MET A 469 23.91 -6.17 -64.03
N SER A 470 22.81 -6.38 -64.76
CA SER A 470 22.74 -7.36 -65.86
C SER A 470 22.88 -6.73 -67.25
N ALA A 471 22.91 -5.40 -67.36
CA ALA A 471 23.27 -4.65 -68.57
C ALA A 471 23.94 -3.30 -68.21
N SER A 472 24.51 -2.62 -69.21
CA SER A 472 25.20 -1.32 -69.03
C SER A 472 24.27 -0.23 -68.48
N GLY A 473 24.79 0.58 -67.56
CA GLY A 473 23.98 1.57 -66.85
C GLY A 473 24.74 2.28 -65.73
N THR A 474 24.08 3.23 -65.08
CA THR A 474 24.63 3.99 -63.95
C THR A 474 23.75 3.79 -62.72
N LEU A 475 24.33 3.33 -61.63
CA LEU A 475 23.70 3.32 -60.30
C LEU A 475 24.15 4.55 -59.53
N THR A 476 23.23 5.44 -59.20
CA THR A 476 23.49 6.56 -58.29
C THR A 476 23.27 6.08 -56.86
N LEU A 477 24.33 6.08 -56.04
CA LEU A 477 24.26 5.63 -54.64
C LEU A 477 23.41 6.58 -53.78
N PRO A 478 22.76 6.08 -52.70
CA PRO A 478 22.04 6.95 -51.78
C PRO A 478 23.00 7.91 -51.07
N LYS A 479 22.48 9.05 -50.61
CA LYS A 479 23.27 10.06 -49.88
C LYS A 479 23.81 9.46 -48.56
N SER A 480 25.12 9.29 -48.47
CA SER A 480 25.83 8.65 -47.36
C SER A 480 25.47 9.24 -45.99
N SER A 481 25.42 10.57 -45.88
CA SER A 481 25.04 11.29 -44.64
C SER A 481 23.60 11.06 -44.14
N THR A 482 22.72 10.50 -44.98
CA THR A 482 21.34 10.19 -44.58
C THR A 482 21.18 8.75 -44.08
N LEU A 483 22.25 7.95 -44.13
CA LEU A 483 22.24 6.55 -43.74
C LEU A 483 22.98 6.35 -42.41
N PRO A 484 22.61 5.34 -41.59
CA PRO A 484 23.42 4.91 -40.47
C PRO A 484 24.84 4.51 -40.92
N LYS A 485 25.86 4.91 -40.16
CA LYS A 485 27.25 4.51 -40.40
C LYS A 485 27.35 2.98 -40.37
N GLY A 486 28.01 2.38 -41.36
CA GLY A 486 28.07 0.94 -41.55
C GLY A 486 27.06 0.38 -42.55
N SER A 487 26.12 1.20 -43.05
CA SER A 487 25.18 0.79 -44.11
C SER A 487 25.92 0.26 -45.33
N SER A 488 25.60 -0.96 -45.77
CA SER A 488 26.32 -1.63 -46.84
C SER A 488 25.43 -2.00 -48.05
N ILE A 489 26.01 -2.01 -49.24
CA ILE A 489 25.39 -2.47 -50.48
C ILE A 489 26.42 -3.28 -51.25
N LEU A 490 26.07 -4.51 -51.65
CA LEU A 490 26.90 -5.30 -52.57
C LEU A 490 26.39 -5.09 -53.99
N ILE A 491 27.26 -4.63 -54.88
CA ILE A 491 26.95 -4.50 -56.31
C ILE A 491 27.81 -5.50 -57.08
N THR A 492 27.20 -6.31 -57.91
CA THR A 492 27.85 -7.27 -58.80
C THR A 492 27.51 -6.97 -60.25
N THR A 493 28.45 -7.14 -61.17
CA THR A 493 28.22 -7.00 -62.61
C THR A 493 28.24 -8.38 -63.28
N SER A 494 27.32 -8.66 -64.20
CA SER A 494 27.36 -9.90 -64.99
C SER A 494 28.49 -9.87 -66.02
N SER A 495 28.77 -11.01 -66.65
CA SER A 495 29.77 -11.16 -67.72
C SER A 495 29.38 -10.50 -69.06
N ALA A 496 28.16 -9.95 -69.16
CA ALA A 496 27.60 -9.34 -70.37
C ALA A 496 27.51 -7.79 -70.29
N VAL A 497 28.12 -7.16 -69.28
CA VAL A 497 28.04 -5.71 -69.07
C VAL A 497 29.35 -5.01 -69.44
N ASP A 498 29.32 -4.17 -70.47
CA ASP A 498 30.49 -3.42 -70.93
C ASP A 498 30.78 -2.15 -70.10
N ALA A 499 29.78 -1.59 -69.41
CA ALA A 499 29.96 -0.36 -68.62
C ALA A 499 28.91 -0.18 -67.49
N ALA A 500 29.09 -0.90 -66.38
CA ALA A 500 28.39 -0.60 -65.12
C ALA A 500 29.08 0.55 -64.38
N LYS A 501 28.34 1.62 -64.08
CA LYS A 501 28.88 2.84 -63.49
C LYS A 501 28.27 3.13 -62.13
N LEU A 502 29.07 3.62 -61.20
CA LEU A 502 28.64 4.10 -59.89
C LEU A 502 28.72 5.63 -59.83
N ALA A 503 27.57 6.27 -59.84
CA ALA A 503 27.44 7.70 -59.60
C ALA A 503 27.17 7.99 -58.12
N LEU A 504 27.47 9.22 -57.70
CA LEU A 504 27.25 9.71 -56.35
C LEU A 504 26.30 10.91 -56.38
N VAL A 505 25.48 11.04 -55.35
CA VAL A 505 24.72 12.27 -55.11
C VAL A 505 25.72 13.41 -54.81
N ALA A 506 25.38 14.63 -55.22
CA ALA A 506 26.24 15.81 -55.03
C ALA A 506 26.76 15.93 -53.59
N GLY A 507 28.07 16.17 -53.46
CA GLY A 507 28.77 16.31 -52.19
C GLY A 507 29.22 15.00 -51.54
N ASP A 508 28.89 13.83 -52.09
CA ASP A 508 29.46 12.55 -51.63
C ASP A 508 30.75 12.21 -52.39
N THR A 509 31.59 11.39 -51.78
CA THR A 509 32.79 10.82 -52.40
C THR A 509 32.74 9.29 -52.36
N LEU A 510 33.39 8.64 -53.32
CA LEU A 510 33.63 7.20 -53.34
C LEU A 510 35.12 6.99 -53.13
N ALA A 511 35.47 6.18 -52.14
CA ALA A 511 36.84 5.78 -51.87
C ALA A 511 37.01 4.28 -52.08
N ILE A 512 37.99 3.90 -52.90
CA ILE A 512 38.39 2.51 -53.11
C ILE A 512 39.82 2.38 -52.61
N ASN A 513 40.10 1.38 -51.76
CA ASN A 513 41.38 1.25 -51.06
C ASN A 513 41.78 2.53 -50.30
N ASN A 514 40.81 3.21 -49.69
CA ASN A 514 40.95 4.51 -49.02
C ASN A 514 41.43 5.68 -49.91
N VAL A 515 41.43 5.52 -51.23
CA VAL A 515 41.74 6.58 -52.20
C VAL A 515 40.47 7.02 -52.88
N SER A 516 40.24 8.34 -52.95
CA SER A 516 39.05 8.87 -53.64
C SER A 516 39.15 8.63 -55.13
N VAL A 517 38.09 8.09 -55.73
CA VAL A 517 38.00 7.83 -57.18
C VAL A 517 37.04 8.82 -57.83
N SER A 518 37.19 9.03 -59.14
CA SER A 518 36.28 9.88 -59.90
C SER A 518 34.87 9.27 -59.96
N SER A 519 33.86 10.13 -59.91
CA SER A 519 32.47 9.76 -60.14
C SER A 519 32.03 10.25 -61.54
N PRO A 520 31.36 9.42 -62.36
CA PRO A 520 31.01 8.03 -62.08
C PRO A 520 32.21 7.08 -62.17
N TYR A 521 32.30 6.12 -61.24
CA TYR A 521 33.31 5.07 -61.27
C TYR A 521 32.84 3.91 -62.14
N THR A 522 33.65 3.49 -63.12
CA THR A 522 33.33 2.36 -64.00
C THR A 522 33.86 1.05 -63.41
N MET A 523 32.96 0.12 -63.13
CA MET A 523 33.29 -1.25 -62.70
C MET A 523 33.71 -2.12 -63.89
N SER A 524 34.58 -3.09 -63.64
CA SER A 524 34.94 -4.11 -64.62
C SER A 524 33.83 -5.15 -64.79
N MET A 525 33.73 -5.74 -65.97
CA MET A 525 32.82 -6.87 -66.23
C MET A 525 33.09 -8.05 -65.28
N GLY A 526 32.04 -8.76 -64.85
CA GLY A 526 32.17 -9.92 -63.96
C GLY A 526 32.72 -9.62 -62.56
N SER A 527 32.75 -8.35 -62.15
CA SER A 527 33.33 -7.89 -60.89
C SER A 527 32.28 -7.66 -59.79
N ASP A 528 32.76 -7.35 -58.59
CA ASP A 528 31.95 -6.95 -57.45
C ASP A 528 32.56 -5.79 -56.64
N ILE A 529 31.68 -5.09 -55.93
CA ILE A 529 32.04 -4.02 -55.01
C ILE A 529 31.08 -4.01 -53.81
N LEU A 530 31.62 -4.28 -52.63
CA LEU A 530 30.91 -4.08 -51.38
C LEU A 530 31.20 -2.67 -50.90
N LEU A 531 30.16 -1.84 -50.91
CA LEU A 531 30.22 -0.45 -50.50
C LEU A 531 29.68 -0.34 -49.08
N VAL A 532 30.40 0.37 -48.23
CA VAL A 532 30.01 0.67 -46.85
C VAL A 532 30.03 2.18 -46.65
N SER A 533 28.94 2.74 -46.18
CA SER A 533 28.86 4.17 -45.86
C SER A 533 29.47 4.45 -44.49
N ASP A 534 30.35 5.45 -44.38
CA ASP A 534 30.85 5.96 -43.09
C ASP A 534 30.10 7.21 -42.59
N GLY A 535 29.03 7.60 -43.30
CA GLY A 535 28.24 8.81 -43.06
C GLY A 535 28.76 10.07 -43.78
N GLU A 536 29.94 10.04 -44.38
CA GLU A 536 30.50 11.15 -45.17
C GLU A 536 30.85 10.74 -46.61
N LYS A 537 31.21 9.46 -46.80
CA LYS A 537 31.56 8.89 -48.10
C LYS A 537 31.16 7.41 -48.17
N TRP A 538 31.18 6.90 -49.38
CA TRP A 538 31.10 5.46 -49.63
C TRP A 538 32.50 4.88 -49.71
N ARG A 539 32.75 3.80 -48.98
CA ARG A 539 34.03 3.08 -48.99
C ARG A 539 33.82 1.70 -49.57
N ALA A 540 34.64 1.34 -50.54
CA ALA A 540 34.69 -0.01 -51.06
C ALA A 540 35.56 -0.89 -50.17
N HIS A 541 35.07 -2.08 -49.82
CA HIS A 541 35.75 -3.07 -49.01
C HIS A 541 35.64 -4.46 -49.66
N ALA A 542 36.59 -5.35 -49.35
CA ALA A 542 36.51 -6.79 -49.59
C ALA A 542 35.88 -7.21 -50.93
N SER A 543 36.38 -6.64 -52.05
CA SER A 543 35.82 -6.88 -53.38
C SER A 543 36.88 -6.97 -54.48
N LEU A 544 36.51 -7.51 -55.63
CA LEU A 544 37.34 -7.59 -56.83
C LEU A 544 37.72 -6.20 -57.34
N GLU A 545 36.83 -5.21 -57.28
CA GLU A 545 37.19 -3.82 -57.60
C GLU A 545 38.26 -3.25 -56.66
N CYS A 546 38.19 -3.57 -55.37
CA CYS A 546 39.24 -3.18 -54.42
C CYS A 546 40.56 -3.86 -54.78
N LEU A 547 40.55 -5.16 -55.07
CA LEU A 547 41.75 -5.91 -55.43
C LEU A 547 42.39 -5.36 -56.72
N ARG A 548 41.58 -5.17 -57.76
CA ARG A 548 42.01 -4.72 -59.10
C ARG A 548 42.61 -3.32 -59.09
N SER A 549 42.08 -2.43 -58.25
CA SER A 549 42.56 -1.04 -58.13
C SER A 549 43.52 -0.82 -56.96
N SER A 550 43.96 -1.88 -56.29
CA SER A 550 44.85 -1.76 -55.14
C SER A 550 46.24 -1.30 -55.57
N PRO A 551 46.80 -0.24 -54.94
CA PRO A 551 48.18 0.17 -55.22
C PRO A 551 49.20 -0.91 -54.80
N LEU A 552 48.83 -1.87 -53.96
CA LEU A 552 49.68 -3.01 -53.60
C LEU A 552 49.96 -3.93 -54.80
N PHE A 553 49.03 -3.98 -55.76
CA PHE A 553 49.14 -4.77 -57.00
C PHE A 553 49.24 -3.86 -58.22
N ALA A 554 49.75 -2.63 -58.01
CA ALA A 554 49.86 -1.64 -59.05
C ALA A 554 50.60 -2.21 -60.26
N ALA A 555 50.01 -1.96 -61.41
CA ALA A 555 50.56 -2.32 -62.70
C ALA A 555 50.95 -1.05 -63.44
N ILE A 556 52.18 -1.00 -63.95
CA ILE A 556 52.56 -0.05 -64.99
C ILE A 556 52.63 -0.86 -66.28
N PHE A 557 51.74 -0.55 -67.22
CA PHE A 557 51.75 -1.14 -68.55
C PHE A 557 52.53 -0.25 -69.51
N GLY A 558 53.28 -0.85 -70.42
CA GLY A 558 54.07 -0.13 -71.43
C GLY A 558 55.41 -0.81 -71.70
N ALA A 559 56.26 -0.14 -72.49
CA ALA A 559 57.57 -0.66 -72.87
C ALA A 559 58.52 -0.90 -71.69
N ASN A 560 58.31 -0.20 -70.56
CA ASN A 560 58.93 -0.49 -69.27
C ASN A 560 57.83 -0.76 -68.25
N GLY A 561 57.46 -2.03 -68.15
CA GLY A 561 56.33 -2.49 -67.36
C GLY A 561 56.71 -2.98 -65.97
N HIS A 562 55.72 -2.99 -65.08
CA HIS A 562 55.83 -3.46 -63.71
C HIS A 562 54.50 -4.05 -63.28
N GLN A 563 54.51 -5.21 -62.62
CA GLN A 563 53.35 -5.82 -61.99
C GLN A 563 53.77 -6.38 -60.64
N ALA A 564 53.17 -5.88 -59.57
CA ALA A 564 53.22 -6.54 -58.27
C ALA A 564 52.10 -7.58 -58.16
N LEU A 565 52.41 -8.78 -57.69
CA LEU A 565 51.47 -9.88 -57.51
C LEU A 565 51.08 -10.03 -56.03
N PRO A 566 49.89 -10.61 -55.73
CA PRO A 566 49.46 -10.92 -54.36
C PRO A 566 50.43 -11.73 -53.51
N SER A 567 51.27 -12.55 -54.14
CA SER A 567 52.31 -13.34 -53.47
C SER A 567 53.51 -12.50 -52.99
N GLY A 568 53.59 -11.21 -53.32
CA GLY A 568 54.76 -10.37 -53.09
C GLY A 568 55.80 -10.44 -54.22
N TRP A 569 55.65 -11.37 -55.17
CA TRP A 569 56.46 -11.39 -56.37
C TRP A 569 56.15 -10.17 -57.24
N ILE A 570 57.20 -9.57 -57.77
CA ILE A 570 57.15 -8.42 -58.64
C ILE A 570 57.79 -8.82 -59.96
N PHE A 571 57.05 -8.62 -61.05
CA PHE A 571 57.54 -8.82 -62.40
C PHE A 571 57.80 -7.44 -63.01
N LYS A 572 58.99 -7.22 -63.54
CA LYS A 572 59.34 -6.02 -64.28
C LYS A 572 59.79 -6.43 -65.64
N LEU A 573 59.32 -5.71 -66.65
CA LEU A 573 59.75 -5.92 -68.02
C LEU A 573 60.26 -4.62 -68.59
N GLY A 574 61.16 -4.70 -69.54
CA GLY A 574 61.60 -3.52 -70.24
C GLY A 574 62.38 -3.83 -71.51
N HIS A 575 62.82 -2.76 -72.15
CA HIS A 575 63.69 -2.80 -73.31
C HIS A 575 64.91 -1.91 -73.05
N ALA A 576 66.07 -2.37 -73.49
CA ALA A 576 67.30 -1.57 -73.48
C ALA A 576 68.09 -1.80 -74.77
N SER A 577 68.70 -0.74 -75.29
CA SER A 577 69.40 -0.75 -76.58
C SER A 577 70.74 -0.03 -76.53
N THR A 578 71.59 -0.33 -77.51
CA THR A 578 72.83 0.39 -77.83
C THR A 578 72.96 0.53 -79.34
N ASP A 579 73.61 1.60 -79.78
CA ASP A 579 73.84 1.89 -81.21
C ASP A 579 75.07 1.15 -81.77
N THR A 580 75.45 0.02 -81.15
CA THR A 580 76.63 -0.77 -81.49
C THR A 580 76.34 -2.28 -81.48
N ALA A 581 77.08 -3.03 -82.30
CA ALA A 581 76.96 -4.49 -82.43
C ALA A 581 77.38 -5.28 -81.18
N SER A 582 78.19 -4.66 -80.33
CA SER A 582 78.59 -5.15 -79.02
C SER A 582 78.61 -3.97 -78.05
N GLY A 583 78.22 -4.20 -76.79
CA GLY A 583 78.06 -3.10 -75.85
C GLY A 583 77.62 -3.52 -74.47
N THR A 584 77.94 -2.66 -73.51
CA THR A 584 77.50 -2.76 -72.12
C THR A 584 76.39 -1.75 -71.90
N VAL A 585 75.19 -2.22 -71.57
CA VAL A 585 74.00 -1.39 -71.42
C VAL A 585 73.51 -1.46 -69.97
N PRO A 586 73.71 -0.41 -69.16
CA PRO A 586 73.16 -0.35 -67.82
C PRO A 586 71.64 -0.19 -67.88
N VAL A 587 70.92 -1.07 -67.19
CA VAL A 587 69.46 -1.03 -67.08
C VAL A 587 69.09 -0.67 -65.66
N THR A 588 68.34 0.43 -65.50
CA THR A 588 67.74 0.82 -64.22
C THR A 588 66.28 0.40 -64.22
N PHE A 589 65.84 -0.30 -63.18
CA PHE A 589 64.44 -0.65 -63.03
C PHE A 589 63.60 0.61 -62.74
N PRO A 590 62.37 0.72 -63.29
CA PRO A 590 61.49 1.87 -63.03
C PRO A 590 61.23 2.13 -61.55
N VAL A 591 61.20 1.07 -60.74
CA VAL A 591 61.15 1.08 -59.27
C VAL A 591 62.13 0.02 -58.78
N ALA A 592 62.82 0.22 -57.65
CA ALA A 592 63.67 -0.81 -57.07
C ALA A 592 62.86 -2.03 -56.59
N PHE A 593 63.46 -3.23 -56.56
CA PHE A 593 62.88 -4.35 -55.81
C PHE A 593 63.00 -4.07 -54.30
N PRO A 594 61.93 -4.24 -53.51
CA PRO A 594 61.97 -3.97 -52.07
C PRO A 594 63.07 -4.73 -51.33
N ASN A 595 63.35 -5.98 -51.71
CA ASN A 595 64.34 -6.83 -51.04
C ASN A 595 65.42 -7.30 -52.00
N ALA A 596 65.05 -7.94 -53.12
CA ALA A 596 66.01 -8.51 -54.05
C ALA A 596 65.43 -8.72 -55.45
N CYS A 597 66.28 -8.58 -56.46
CA CYS A 597 66.03 -9.14 -57.78
C CYS A 597 66.57 -10.58 -57.80
N MET A 598 65.69 -11.56 -57.93
CA MET A 598 66.07 -12.98 -57.88
C MET A 598 66.46 -13.53 -59.25
N TYR A 599 65.86 -12.97 -60.31
CA TYR A 599 66.08 -13.42 -61.66
C TYR A 599 66.02 -12.25 -62.64
N VAL A 600 66.92 -12.26 -63.61
CA VAL A 600 66.81 -11.46 -64.83
C VAL A 600 67.02 -12.39 -66.02
N GLY A 601 66.05 -12.41 -66.91
CA GLY A 601 66.18 -12.99 -68.24
C GLY A 601 66.19 -11.86 -69.26
N ALA A 602 67.23 -11.82 -70.09
CA ALA A 602 67.31 -10.90 -71.22
C ALA A 602 67.33 -11.68 -72.52
N MET A 603 66.47 -11.30 -73.46
CA MET A 603 66.38 -11.89 -74.78
C MET A 603 66.68 -10.82 -75.82
N TYR A 604 67.50 -11.17 -76.81
CA TYR A 604 67.81 -10.28 -77.91
C TYR A 604 66.52 -9.79 -78.60
N ALA A 605 66.44 -8.49 -78.83
CA ALA A 605 65.34 -7.78 -79.47
C ALA A 605 65.93 -6.73 -80.43
N GLY A 606 66.25 -7.16 -81.64
CA GLY A 606 66.81 -6.30 -82.69
C GLY A 606 65.76 -5.43 -83.39
N ALA A 607 66.19 -4.27 -83.92
CA ALA A 607 65.33 -3.31 -84.63
C ALA A 607 65.18 -3.58 -86.15
N SER A 608 65.66 -4.73 -86.65
CA SER A 608 65.71 -5.05 -88.09
C SER A 608 65.50 -6.54 -88.36
N ALA A 609 64.89 -6.87 -89.51
CA ALA A 609 64.54 -8.23 -89.96
C ALA A 609 65.76 -9.12 -90.34
N ALA A 610 66.98 -8.76 -89.94
CA ALA A 610 68.19 -9.56 -90.19
C ALA A 610 68.39 -10.64 -89.10
N PRO A 611 68.45 -11.93 -89.45
CA PRO A 611 68.51 -13.04 -88.50
C PRO A 611 69.96 -13.31 -88.05
N ASN A 612 70.47 -12.52 -87.10
CA ASN A 612 71.85 -12.67 -86.61
C ASN A 612 71.85 -12.89 -85.09
N PRO A 613 72.34 -14.06 -84.58
CA PRO A 613 72.28 -14.38 -83.16
C PRO A 613 73.27 -13.52 -82.38
N SER A 614 72.78 -12.52 -81.64
CA SER A 614 73.57 -11.86 -80.60
C SER A 614 73.30 -12.55 -79.27
N LEU A 615 74.35 -12.92 -78.54
CA LEU A 615 74.19 -13.43 -77.19
C LEU A 615 73.96 -12.25 -76.26
N CYS A 616 72.82 -12.27 -75.56
CA CYS A 616 72.54 -11.33 -74.49
C CYS A 616 72.83 -12.01 -73.15
N GLN A 617 73.73 -11.42 -72.38
CA GLN A 617 74.04 -11.84 -71.01
C GLN A 617 73.70 -10.70 -70.06
N CYS A 618 73.45 -11.02 -68.79
CA CYS A 618 73.25 -10.01 -67.75
C CYS A 618 74.25 -10.21 -66.62
N SER A 619 74.66 -9.11 -65.99
CA SER A 619 75.35 -9.16 -64.71
C SER A 619 74.43 -9.76 -63.63
N GLN A 620 75.02 -10.14 -62.50
CA GLN A 620 74.22 -10.38 -61.31
C GLN A 620 73.35 -9.14 -61.03
N PRO A 621 72.02 -9.31 -60.90
CA PRO A 621 71.14 -8.16 -60.73
C PRO A 621 71.25 -7.61 -59.31
N THR A 622 71.02 -6.31 -59.20
CA THR A 622 70.85 -5.62 -57.92
C THR A 622 69.37 -5.27 -57.73
N ARG A 623 69.03 -4.70 -56.57
CA ARG A 623 67.66 -4.23 -56.32
C ARG A 623 67.22 -3.15 -57.31
N THR A 624 68.14 -2.34 -57.84
CA THR A 624 67.83 -1.16 -58.65
C THR A 624 68.03 -1.37 -60.15
N GLY A 625 68.66 -2.46 -60.55
CA GLY A 625 68.95 -2.70 -61.96
C GLY A 625 69.97 -3.81 -62.18
N PHE A 626 70.38 -3.95 -63.43
CA PHE A 626 71.44 -4.87 -63.86
C PHE A 626 72.17 -4.27 -65.05
N THR A 627 73.31 -4.84 -65.42
CA THR A 627 74.01 -4.46 -66.64
C THR A 627 73.84 -5.56 -67.67
N GLY A 628 73.27 -5.23 -68.83
CA GLY A 628 73.19 -6.13 -69.98
C GLY A 628 74.47 -6.05 -70.81
N PHE A 629 74.93 -7.20 -71.29
CA PHE A 629 76.06 -7.32 -72.21
C PHE A 629 75.56 -7.92 -73.51
N MET A 630 75.73 -7.19 -74.59
CA MET A 630 75.51 -7.71 -75.94
C MET A 630 76.84 -8.01 -76.58
N THR A 631 76.99 -9.25 -77.03
CA THR A 631 78.19 -9.72 -77.70
C THR A 631 77.82 -10.23 -79.09
N ALA A 632 78.42 -9.62 -80.11
CA ALA A 632 78.36 -10.11 -81.47
C ALA A 632 79.05 -11.47 -81.54
N VAL A 633 78.38 -12.47 -82.12
CA VAL A 633 78.98 -13.78 -82.36
C VAL A 633 79.93 -13.65 -83.57
N THR A 634 81.20 -14.02 -83.38
CA THR A 634 82.36 -13.65 -84.20
C THR A 634 82.38 -14.12 -85.65
N SER A 635 81.37 -14.88 -86.12
CA SER A 635 81.24 -15.30 -87.52
C SER A 635 80.20 -14.49 -88.32
N ASN A 636 79.59 -13.45 -87.74
CA ASN A 636 78.52 -12.70 -88.39
C ASN A 636 78.90 -11.23 -88.61
N VAL A 637 79.70 -10.98 -89.65
CA VAL A 637 80.31 -9.68 -89.99
C VAL A 637 79.36 -8.80 -90.83
N SER A 638 78.05 -8.91 -90.63
CA SER A 638 77.06 -8.03 -91.27
C SER A 638 76.49 -7.05 -90.25
N ALA A 639 76.81 -5.77 -90.46
CA ALA A 639 76.41 -4.57 -89.72
C ALA A 639 75.19 -4.71 -88.80
N VAL A 640 75.42 -4.92 -87.51
CA VAL A 640 74.44 -4.60 -86.46
C VAL A 640 74.68 -3.14 -86.09
N THR A 641 73.92 -2.22 -86.70
CA THR A 641 74.08 -0.79 -86.42
C THR A 641 73.26 -0.35 -85.19
N VAL A 642 72.27 -1.14 -84.77
CA VAL A 642 71.48 -0.91 -83.54
C VAL A 642 71.04 -2.27 -82.97
N GLY A 643 71.45 -2.57 -81.74
CA GLY A 643 71.09 -3.80 -81.02
C GLY A 643 70.32 -3.49 -79.74
N GLY A 644 69.34 -4.31 -79.39
CA GLY A 644 68.60 -4.19 -78.15
C GLY A 644 68.21 -5.54 -77.56
N PHE A 645 67.71 -5.52 -76.34
CA PHE A 645 67.15 -6.69 -75.69
C PHE A 645 65.92 -6.33 -74.88
N ASN A 646 64.95 -7.22 -74.91
CA ASN A 646 63.85 -7.21 -73.97
C ASN A 646 64.30 -7.98 -72.73
N TRP A 647 63.88 -7.53 -71.56
CA TRP A 647 64.22 -8.18 -70.32
C TRP A 647 62.98 -8.39 -69.46
N LEU A 648 63.02 -9.46 -68.67
CA LEU A 648 62.09 -9.77 -67.59
C LEU A 648 62.91 -9.95 -66.32
N ALA A 649 62.62 -9.15 -65.30
CA ALA A 649 63.18 -9.26 -63.98
C ALA A 649 62.10 -9.72 -63.00
N ILE A 650 62.43 -10.69 -62.14
CA ILE A 650 61.54 -11.22 -61.11
C ILE A 650 62.23 -11.05 -59.75
N GLY A 651 61.51 -10.47 -58.81
CA GLY A 651 62.02 -10.21 -57.46
C GLY A 651 60.89 -9.92 -56.48
N TYR A 652 61.24 -9.48 -55.28
CA TYR A 652 60.29 -9.14 -54.21
C TYR A 652 60.90 -8.10 -53.27
#